data_AF-A0A9C6T9R0-F1
#
_entry.id   AF-A0A9C6T9R0-F1
#
_cell.length_a   1.000
_cell.length_b   1.000
_cell.length_c   1.000
_cell.angle_alpha   90.00
_cell.angle_beta   90.00
_cell.angle_gamma   90.00
#
_symmetry.space_group_name_H-M   'P 1'
#
loop_
_entity.id
_entity.type
_entity.pdbx_description
1 polymer ?
#
loop_
_entity_poly.entity_id
_entity_poly.type
_entity_poly.pdbx_seq_one_letter_code
_entity_poly.pdbx_strand_id
1 'polypeptide(L)'
;MTISAAARTATTKATAAIGTTTTATTTPTTSYNIGNRLPGKSAKYEKLIKQPQMQSGLGRTSVTGTQTDADTDAAATVTATATVDATANCGNHFNRSMLLPPPTSTSMAATMEQHTSNGFLASGIVTYKAKTNGTNYDFNSTSSTSIGSSGNGCSGSNNGNGGASNISSFCNLIARRCYGINVRRCVYVLFAITVVSILYYTHYVGTDMVYGLIQRDTHPAPIINCRMMNSAGKHIRDASPAPDHRSEARLRIDPKVLVFVETTYSGLGRDIAELLVYNRIKYKLEVAGKSLPVLTNLDKGRYGVIVFENLDKYLNMDKWNRELLDKYCREYSVGIVGFVSPSEETLVGAQLRDFPLFIHTNLRLRDASLNPSSSVLRLTRAGETAWGALPGDDWAVFQHNHSTYEPVEWAQRNTQEYPADSVGQVQLPLTTVLQDRGQLDGIQRVLFGSSLRFWLHRLVFLDALSYLSHGQLSLSLERMILVDIDDIFVGEKGTRLRPDDVRALIATQRIIGGMVPGFRFNLGFSGKYYHHGTREENLGDDFLLQNVQEFNWFSHMWKHQQPHLYDNLTLLMGEMQLNYAFAKEHNIPTSSGYSISPHHSGVYPAHELLYHAWKRVWNVKVTSTEEYPHLRPARLRRGFIHRNIMVLPRQTCGLFTHTMYIDRYPGGRDKLDESIQGGELFQTIVYNPINIFMTHMSNYGSDRLALYTFQSVIKFLQCWTNLKLASAPPIQLAEMYFRLHPEEVDPVWGNPCDDARHKKIWSKTKNCDSLPKFLVIGPQKTGTTALYTFLSMHGSVASNIPSPETFEEVQFFNGNNYYRGLDWYMDFFPSESLPNTSSPMPTSVGSPRFMFEKSATYFDGEAVPKRAHALLPHAKIVTILISPAKRAYSWYQHQRAHGDIIANNYSFYQVITASDSAPRALKDLRNRCLNPGKYAQHLEHWLAYYPAQQLHIIDGEQLRLNPIDVMNELQRFIKIQPQLDYSNHLRYDVKKGFYCQAVSEKRNKCLGKSKGRQYPAMDERSAKLLQRYYLNHNTALVKLLKKLGSRPIPQWLKDDLSTGT
;
A
#
# COMPACT_ATOMS: atom_id res chain seq x y z
N MET A 1 -22.89 -15.17 12.25
CA MET A 1 -23.52 -16.31 12.96
C MET A 1 -23.77 -15.89 14.39
N THR A 2 -24.97 -16.09 14.90
CA THR A 2 -25.43 -15.67 16.23
C THR A 2 -25.53 -16.89 17.15
N ILE A 3 -24.76 -16.92 18.24
CA ILE A 3 -25.01 -17.84 19.36
C ILE A 3 -24.89 -17.05 20.67
N SER A 4 -26.03 -16.98 21.35
CA SER A 4 -26.31 -16.70 22.76
C SER A 4 -25.13 -16.40 23.71
N ALA A 5 -25.28 -15.31 24.48
CA ALA A 5 -24.72 -15.18 25.81
C ALA A 5 -25.77 -15.62 26.86
N ALA A 6 -25.33 -16.29 27.93
CA ALA A 6 -26.15 -16.63 29.09
C ALA A 6 -25.35 -16.43 30.38
N ALA A 7 -25.95 -15.76 31.37
CA ALA A 7 -25.27 -15.36 32.60
C ALA A 7 -25.32 -16.43 33.70
N ARG A 8 -24.34 -16.38 34.62
CA ARG A 8 -24.49 -16.91 35.99
C ARG A 8 -23.80 -15.99 36.99
N THR A 9 -24.60 -15.32 37.81
CA THR A 9 -24.19 -14.70 39.07
C THR A 9 -24.19 -15.75 40.18
N ALA A 10 -23.15 -15.76 41.02
CA ALA A 10 -23.15 -16.44 42.32
C ALA A 10 -22.19 -15.70 43.26
N THR A 11 -22.66 -15.35 44.45
CA THR A 11 -21.90 -14.65 45.48
C THR A 11 -21.24 -15.61 46.45
N THR A 12 -20.10 -15.21 47.02
CA THR A 12 -19.75 -15.60 48.40
C THR A 12 -18.81 -14.56 49.01
N LYS A 13 -19.10 -14.14 50.25
CA LYS A 13 -18.17 -13.36 51.08
C LYS A 13 -17.35 -14.31 51.94
N ALA A 14 -16.09 -13.98 52.17
CA ALA A 14 -15.32 -14.41 53.34
C ALA A 14 -14.44 -13.24 53.80
N THR A 15 -14.25 -13.11 55.11
CA THR A 15 -13.66 -11.93 55.76
C THR A 15 -12.46 -12.31 56.63
N ALA A 16 -11.75 -11.28 57.10
CA ALA A 16 -10.81 -11.28 58.22
C ALA A 16 -9.41 -11.89 57.97
N ALA A 17 -8.35 -11.48 58.69
CA ALA A 17 -8.10 -10.19 59.38
C ALA A 17 -6.64 -10.12 59.87
N ILE A 18 -6.15 -8.88 60.10
CA ILE A 18 -5.10 -8.49 61.07
C ILE A 18 -3.68 -9.07 60.87
N GLY A 19 -2.67 -8.19 60.97
CA GLY A 19 -1.26 -8.55 60.82
C GLY A 19 -0.31 -7.34 60.83
N THR A 20 -0.38 -6.50 61.86
CA THR A 20 0.67 -5.52 62.16
C THR A 20 1.95 -6.25 62.61
N THR A 21 3.16 -5.67 62.72
CA THR A 21 3.52 -4.33 63.24
C THR A 21 5.02 -4.04 62.93
N THR A 22 5.45 -2.76 62.96
CA THR A 22 6.77 -2.20 63.42
C THR A 22 8.12 -2.94 63.21
N THR A 23 9.30 -2.32 62.98
CA THR A 23 9.80 -0.92 62.77
C THR A 23 11.30 -0.95 62.37
N ALA A 24 11.90 0.24 62.16
CA ALA A 24 13.28 0.59 62.54
C ALA A 24 14.48 0.15 61.66
N THR A 25 14.86 1.07 60.76
CA THR A 25 16.21 1.68 60.65
C THR A 25 17.47 0.88 60.98
N THR A 26 18.41 0.86 60.02
CA THR A 26 19.79 1.31 60.29
C THR A 26 20.46 1.81 59.00
N THR A 27 21.05 3.00 59.04
CA THR A 27 22.08 3.44 58.08
C THR A 27 23.47 3.03 58.61
N PRO A 28 24.50 3.08 57.76
CA PRO A 28 25.45 4.16 57.98
C PRO A 28 25.86 4.91 56.71
N THR A 29 26.11 6.21 56.87
CA THR A 29 26.77 7.06 55.88
C THR A 29 28.29 6.91 55.95
N THR A 30 28.95 6.98 54.79
CA THR A 30 30.35 7.45 54.72
C THR A 30 30.45 8.45 53.58
N SER A 31 30.88 9.67 53.92
CA SER A 31 31.17 10.74 52.98
C SER A 31 32.67 10.97 52.90
N TYR A 32 33.19 11.16 51.69
CA TYR A 32 34.46 11.85 51.45
C TYR A 32 34.30 12.71 50.20
N ASN A 33 34.88 13.91 50.22
CA ASN A 33 34.46 14.99 49.34
C ASN A 33 35.65 15.70 48.68
N ILE A 34 35.44 16.11 47.42
CA ILE A 34 36.23 17.09 46.63
C ILE A 34 37.70 16.74 46.35
N GLY A 35 38.01 16.64 45.04
CA GLY A 35 39.37 16.64 44.49
C GLY A 35 39.36 17.17 43.05
N ASN A 36 39.28 18.50 42.88
CA ASN A 36 39.14 19.13 41.56
C ASN A 36 40.39 18.98 40.68
N ARG A 37 40.23 18.40 39.48
CA ARG A 37 41.08 18.68 38.29
C ARG A 37 40.39 18.26 36.98
N LEU A 38 40.32 19.19 36.03
CA LEU A 38 39.87 19.03 34.65
C LEU A 38 40.71 19.96 33.75
N PRO A 39 40.79 19.76 32.41
CA PRO A 39 40.44 18.57 31.63
C PRO A 39 41.60 18.09 30.72
N GLY A 40 42.01 16.83 30.84
CA GLY A 40 42.92 16.19 29.87
C GLY A 40 42.19 15.74 28.60
N LYS A 41 42.56 16.25 27.43
CA LYS A 41 41.89 15.95 26.15
C LYS A 41 42.15 14.51 25.68
N SER A 42 41.12 13.66 25.62
CA SER A 42 41.15 12.43 24.80
C SER A 42 40.71 12.75 23.37
N ALA A 43 41.69 13.05 22.51
CA ALA A 43 41.43 13.20 21.08
C ALA A 43 40.97 11.86 20.47
N LYS A 44 39.94 11.89 19.63
CA LYS A 44 39.40 10.71 18.94
C LYS A 44 40.24 10.40 17.71
N TYR A 45 40.27 9.11 17.34
CA TYR A 45 40.77 8.65 16.05
C TYR A 45 40.07 9.39 14.90
N GLU A 46 40.86 9.86 13.92
CA GLU A 46 40.34 10.32 12.64
C GLU A 46 40.07 9.15 11.67
N LYS A 47 39.42 9.48 10.55
CA LYS A 47 39.03 8.54 9.49
C LYS A 47 40.26 8.16 8.66
N LEU A 48 40.27 6.92 8.12
CA LEU A 48 40.30 6.62 6.67
C LEU A 48 40.77 5.18 6.41
N ILE A 49 39.87 4.31 5.93
CA ILE A 49 40.20 3.30 4.91
C ILE A 49 39.05 3.25 3.91
N LYS A 50 39.38 3.40 2.63
CA LYS A 50 38.51 3.10 1.49
C LYS A 50 39.38 2.38 0.46
N GLN A 51 38.86 1.29 -0.10
CA GLN A 51 39.48 0.44 -1.14
C GLN A 51 40.78 -0.30 -0.77
N PRO A 52 40.92 -1.54 -1.24
CA PRO A 52 42.18 -2.13 -1.65
C PRO A 52 42.28 -2.15 -3.20
N GLN A 53 43.35 -1.57 -3.75
CA GLN A 53 43.94 -2.04 -5.00
C GLN A 53 45.43 -2.26 -4.76
N MET A 54 45.95 -3.36 -5.31
CA MET A 54 47.37 -3.69 -5.25
C MET A 54 48.06 -3.23 -6.53
N GLN A 55 49.16 -2.49 -6.35
CA GLN A 55 50.51 -2.77 -6.86
C GLN A 55 50.69 -3.17 -8.36
N SER A 56 51.71 -2.68 -9.08
CA SER A 56 52.83 -1.80 -8.70
C SER A 56 53.56 -1.25 -9.93
N GLY A 57 54.38 -0.22 -9.74
CA GLY A 57 55.32 0.32 -10.75
C GLY A 57 56.06 1.53 -10.20
N LEU A 58 57.39 1.60 -10.34
CA LEU A 58 58.22 2.70 -9.82
C LEU A 58 58.68 3.63 -10.94
N GLY A 59 58.85 4.92 -10.61
CA GLY A 59 59.53 5.90 -11.46
C GLY A 59 59.68 7.25 -10.77
N ARG A 60 60.92 7.70 -10.53
CA ARG A 60 61.25 9.09 -10.20
C ARG A 60 61.50 9.85 -11.50
N THR A 61 60.99 11.08 -11.65
CA THR A 61 61.78 12.33 -11.61
C THR A 61 60.86 13.56 -11.75
N SER A 62 61.44 14.76 -11.76
CA SER A 62 60.77 16.05 -11.61
C SER A 62 61.10 17.03 -12.76
N VAL A 63 60.40 18.17 -12.77
CA VAL A 63 60.70 19.42 -13.51
C VAL A 63 60.13 19.53 -14.94
N THR A 64 59.83 20.79 -15.28
CA THR A 64 59.14 21.39 -16.43
C THR A 64 59.68 21.05 -17.82
N GLY A 65 58.80 21.05 -18.84
CA GLY A 65 59.20 21.13 -20.26
C GLY A 65 58.00 21.44 -21.18
N THR A 66 58.14 22.46 -22.02
CA THR A 66 57.16 22.94 -23.02
C THR A 66 57.39 22.35 -24.41
N GLN A 67 56.37 22.46 -25.29
CA GLN A 67 56.44 22.43 -26.77
C GLN A 67 56.83 21.08 -27.42
N THR A 68 55.91 20.40 -28.12
CA THR A 68 55.40 20.57 -29.51
C THR A 68 56.27 19.88 -30.57
N ASP A 69 55.58 19.36 -31.60
CA ASP A 69 56.12 18.92 -32.89
C ASP A 69 56.96 17.61 -32.87
N ALA A 70 56.98 16.75 -33.90
CA ALA A 70 56.02 16.50 -34.98
C ALA A 70 56.31 15.13 -35.65
N ASP A 71 55.40 14.71 -36.53
CA ASP A 71 55.64 13.93 -37.77
C ASP A 71 56.19 12.48 -37.79
N THR A 72 55.83 11.81 -38.90
CA THR A 72 56.46 10.64 -39.55
C THR A 72 56.47 9.26 -38.85
N ASP A 73 56.28 8.13 -39.54
CA ASP A 73 55.57 7.85 -40.82
C ASP A 73 55.39 6.31 -40.99
N ALA A 74 55.02 5.89 -42.20
CA ALA A 74 55.24 4.57 -42.80
C ALA A 74 54.40 3.39 -42.26
N ALA A 75 53.30 3.13 -42.96
CA ALA A 75 52.74 1.79 -43.05
C ALA A 75 53.60 0.89 -43.98
N ALA A 76 53.52 -0.45 -43.83
CA ALA A 76 53.03 -1.37 -44.87
C ALA A 76 53.43 -2.86 -44.68
N THR A 77 52.56 -3.77 -45.16
CA THR A 77 52.85 -5.09 -45.78
C THR A 77 53.54 -6.24 -44.99
N VAL A 78 53.37 -7.56 -45.30
CA VAL A 78 52.23 -8.35 -45.89
C VAL A 78 52.48 -9.89 -45.79
N THR A 79 51.41 -10.71 -45.89
CA THR A 79 51.33 -12.17 -46.24
C THR A 79 52.12 -13.28 -45.49
N ALA A 80 51.46 -14.44 -45.27
CA ALA A 80 51.91 -15.81 -45.64
C ALA A 80 50.72 -16.81 -45.57
N THR A 81 50.82 -18.02 -46.15
CA THR A 81 49.65 -18.94 -46.36
C THR A 81 49.99 -20.45 -46.48
N ALA A 82 49.10 -21.34 -45.98
CA ALA A 82 48.98 -22.79 -46.28
C ALA A 82 47.53 -23.28 -45.94
N THR A 83 46.79 -24.24 -46.54
CA THR A 83 46.91 -25.34 -47.54
C THR A 83 47.04 -26.79 -46.98
N VAL A 84 46.29 -27.83 -47.39
CA VAL A 84 45.06 -27.96 -48.23
C VAL A 84 44.45 -29.41 -48.12
N ASP A 85 43.27 -29.67 -48.73
CA ASP A 85 42.68 -30.99 -49.11
C ASP A 85 42.08 -31.93 -47.99
N ALA A 86 41.31 -33.02 -48.25
CA ALA A 86 40.84 -33.67 -49.50
C ALA A 86 39.55 -34.55 -49.37
N THR A 87 38.67 -34.53 -50.40
CA THR A 87 37.79 -35.63 -50.93
C THR A 87 36.66 -36.27 -50.04
N ALA A 88 35.54 -36.87 -50.52
CA ALA A 88 35.06 -37.26 -51.87
C ALA A 88 33.50 -37.25 -52.04
N ASN A 89 32.99 -37.55 -53.26
CA ASN A 89 31.58 -37.54 -53.76
C ASN A 89 30.63 -38.65 -53.19
N CYS A 90 29.30 -38.71 -53.42
CA CYS A 90 28.29 -38.05 -54.32
C CYS A 90 27.05 -37.54 -53.49
N GLY A 91 25.88 -37.08 -53.98
CA GLY A 91 25.17 -36.89 -55.28
C GLY A 91 23.76 -36.26 -54.97
N ASN A 92 22.72 -36.11 -55.81
CA ASN A 92 22.42 -36.33 -57.25
C ASN A 92 21.14 -35.50 -57.65
N HIS A 93 20.56 -35.66 -58.87
CA HIS A 93 19.39 -34.95 -59.44
C HIS A 93 18.01 -35.24 -58.76
N PHE A 94 16.90 -34.48 -58.92
CA PHE A 94 16.39 -33.67 -60.05
C PHE A 94 15.76 -32.29 -59.66
N ASN A 95 15.08 -31.60 -60.60
CA ASN A 95 14.89 -30.13 -60.67
C ASN A 95 13.46 -29.70 -61.13
N ARG A 96 13.17 -28.37 -61.10
CA ARG A 96 11.97 -27.58 -61.53
C ARG A 96 10.86 -27.32 -60.49
N SER A 97 10.03 -26.27 -60.60
CA SER A 97 10.22 -24.82 -60.94
C SER A 97 8.86 -24.08 -60.94
N MET A 98 8.83 -22.82 -60.45
CA MET A 98 7.85 -21.72 -60.68
C MET A 98 6.45 -22.01 -61.31
N LEU A 99 5.38 -21.43 -60.74
CA LEU A 99 4.60 -20.32 -61.36
C LEU A 99 3.40 -19.81 -60.52
N LEU A 100 2.91 -18.63 -60.89
CA LEU A 100 1.67 -17.90 -60.53
C LEU A 100 0.94 -17.58 -61.86
N PRO A 101 -0.29 -16.99 -61.94
CA PRO A 101 -1.41 -16.89 -61.00
C PRO A 101 -2.78 -17.38 -61.62
N PRO A 102 -3.88 -16.59 -61.83
CA PRO A 102 -5.00 -16.44 -60.87
C PRO A 102 -6.37 -17.15 -61.20
N PRO A 103 -7.50 -16.49 -61.58
CA PRO A 103 -8.73 -16.58 -60.76
C PRO A 103 -10.06 -16.92 -61.49
N THR A 104 -11.09 -17.35 -60.75
CA THR A 104 -12.51 -17.28 -61.19
C THR A 104 -13.50 -17.12 -60.02
N SER A 105 -14.66 -16.55 -60.32
CA SER A 105 -15.80 -16.28 -59.42
C SER A 105 -17.04 -17.14 -59.75
N THR A 106 -18.20 -16.80 -59.16
CA THR A 106 -19.59 -17.25 -59.50
C THR A 106 -19.97 -18.73 -59.25
N SER A 107 -21.24 -19.11 -59.04
CA SER A 107 -22.36 -18.59 -58.19
C SER A 107 -23.64 -19.44 -58.40
N MET A 108 -24.61 -19.39 -57.47
CA MET A 108 -25.98 -19.96 -57.57
C MET A 108 -26.05 -21.52 -57.53
N ALA A 109 -27.18 -22.19 -57.22
CA ALA A 109 -28.35 -21.94 -56.33
C ALA A 109 -29.18 -23.26 -56.27
N ALA A 110 -30.14 -23.51 -55.35
CA ALA A 110 -30.61 -22.74 -54.19
C ALA A 110 -30.47 -23.62 -52.89
N THR A 111 -31.43 -23.90 -51.97
CA THR A 111 -32.88 -23.64 -51.82
C THR A 111 -33.26 -23.26 -50.37
N MET A 112 -34.35 -22.49 -50.27
CA MET A 112 -35.48 -22.46 -49.32
C MET A 112 -35.48 -23.45 -48.12
N GLU A 113 -36.03 -23.12 -46.94
CA GLU A 113 -37.11 -22.15 -46.61
C GLU A 113 -36.74 -21.04 -45.57
N GLN A 114 -37.74 -20.36 -44.97
CA GLN A 114 -37.64 -18.98 -44.46
C GLN A 114 -37.76 -18.78 -42.92
N HIS A 115 -36.88 -17.89 -42.42
CA HIS A 115 -37.07 -16.81 -41.42
C HIS A 115 -38.10 -16.87 -40.27
N THR A 116 -37.65 -16.44 -39.07
CA THR A 116 -38.30 -15.30 -38.35
C THR A 116 -37.35 -14.51 -37.42
N SER A 117 -37.20 -13.21 -37.71
CA SER A 117 -36.94 -12.02 -36.84
C SER A 117 -36.13 -12.05 -35.51
N ASN A 118 -35.20 -11.06 -35.42
CA ASN A 118 -34.83 -10.22 -34.26
C ASN A 118 -33.88 -10.74 -33.14
N GLY A 119 -32.92 -9.90 -32.71
CA GLY A 119 -32.05 -10.20 -31.55
C GLY A 119 -30.79 -9.35 -31.28
N PHE A 120 -30.71 -8.06 -31.64
CA PHE A 120 -29.61 -7.18 -31.16
C PHE A 120 -29.79 -6.88 -29.66
N LEU A 121 -28.73 -6.94 -28.82
CA LEU A 121 -28.58 -6.06 -27.64
C LEU A 121 -27.20 -6.09 -26.94
N ALA A 122 -26.73 -4.88 -26.59
CA ALA A 122 -25.88 -4.46 -25.48
C ALA A 122 -24.70 -5.34 -24.96
N SER A 123 -23.49 -4.78 -25.10
CA SER A 123 -22.38 -4.98 -24.15
C SER A 123 -22.78 -4.57 -22.72
N GLY A 124 -22.52 -5.44 -21.74
CA GLY A 124 -23.05 -5.30 -20.38
C GLY A 124 -22.43 -4.18 -19.53
N ILE A 125 -23.30 -3.32 -18.97
CA ILE A 125 -22.97 -2.33 -17.92
C ILE A 125 -22.89 -3.04 -16.55
N VAL A 126 -21.82 -2.81 -15.79
CA VAL A 126 -21.68 -3.30 -14.41
C VAL A 126 -22.13 -2.20 -13.43
N THR A 127 -23.39 -2.24 -13.00
CA THR A 127 -23.92 -1.35 -11.96
C THR A 127 -23.62 -1.89 -10.56
N TYR A 128 -22.93 -1.09 -9.74
CA TYR A 128 -22.74 -1.37 -8.31
C TYR A 128 -24.07 -1.17 -7.54
N LYS A 129 -24.75 -2.27 -7.18
CA LYS A 129 -25.81 -2.20 -6.16
C LYS A 129 -25.20 -2.10 -4.76
N ALA A 130 -25.37 -0.95 -4.12
CA ALA A 130 -25.11 -0.81 -2.69
C ALA A 130 -26.08 -1.72 -1.89
N LYS A 131 -25.57 -2.47 -0.90
CA LYS A 131 -26.40 -3.23 0.03
C LYS A 131 -26.74 -2.36 1.25
N THR A 132 -27.92 -1.75 1.22
CA THR A 132 -28.57 -1.23 2.43
C THR A 132 -29.17 -2.39 3.21
N ASN A 133 -28.61 -2.72 4.38
CA ASN A 133 -29.24 -3.64 5.33
C ASN A 133 -30.35 -2.89 6.09
N GLY A 134 -31.54 -2.81 5.50
CA GLY A 134 -32.77 -2.45 6.21
C GLY A 134 -33.34 -3.67 6.94
N THR A 135 -33.71 -3.51 8.20
CA THR A 135 -34.43 -4.54 8.97
C THR A 135 -35.93 -4.43 8.71
N ASN A 136 -36.55 -5.51 8.22
CA ASN A 136 -38.01 -5.60 8.20
C ASN A 136 -38.57 -5.75 9.62
N TYR A 137 -39.68 -5.08 9.88
CA TYR A 137 -40.75 -5.55 10.75
C TYR A 137 -42.07 -5.34 9.99
N ASP A 138 -43.00 -6.27 10.14
CA ASP A 138 -44.22 -6.35 9.31
C ASP A 138 -45.31 -5.37 9.76
N PHE A 139 -46.26 -5.04 8.87
CA PHE A 139 -47.65 -5.52 9.00
C PHE A 139 -48.58 -5.13 7.81
N ASN A 140 -49.36 -6.11 7.37
CA ASN A 140 -50.73 -6.05 6.79
C ASN A 140 -51.17 -5.07 5.65
N SER A 141 -51.47 -5.71 4.51
CA SER A 141 -52.81 -5.87 3.91
C SER A 141 -53.46 -4.80 2.98
N THR A 142 -53.96 -5.31 1.83
CA THR A 142 -55.18 -4.91 1.08
C THR A 142 -55.24 -3.48 0.47
N SER A 143 -55.50 -3.23 -0.83
CA SER A 143 -56.59 -3.65 -1.74
C SER A 143 -57.99 -3.21 -1.28
N SER A 144 -58.86 -2.54 -2.05
CA SER A 144 -58.88 -2.25 -3.50
C SER A 144 -59.90 -1.13 -3.84
N THR A 145 -60.08 -0.84 -5.14
CA THR A 145 -61.35 -0.41 -5.78
C THR A 145 -62.10 0.87 -5.34
N SER A 146 -61.86 1.95 -6.10
CA SER A 146 -62.86 2.68 -6.93
C SER A 146 -64.15 3.32 -6.35
N ILE A 147 -64.22 4.65 -6.57
CA ILE A 147 -65.35 5.45 -7.13
C ILE A 147 -66.57 5.81 -6.24
N GLY A 148 -66.73 7.14 -6.07
CA GLY A 148 -68.00 7.87 -5.86
C GLY A 148 -68.50 8.04 -4.41
N SER A 149 -69.28 9.07 -4.03
CA SER A 149 -69.51 10.44 -4.56
C SER A 149 -70.55 11.15 -3.66
N SER A 150 -70.61 12.50 -3.63
CA SER A 150 -71.38 13.36 -2.66
C SER A 150 -70.83 13.31 -1.22
N GLY A 151 -71.00 14.28 -0.32
CA GLY A 151 -71.72 15.58 -0.29
C GLY A 151 -72.19 15.86 1.16
N ASN A 152 -72.40 17.07 1.69
CA ASN A 152 -72.29 18.44 1.16
C ASN A 152 -72.30 19.47 2.35
N GLY A 153 -71.52 20.57 2.28
CA GLY A 153 -71.53 21.70 3.26
C GLY A 153 -70.95 21.43 4.66
N CYS A 154 -70.70 22.43 5.52
CA CYS A 154 -70.67 23.89 5.31
C CYS A 154 -69.93 24.63 6.47
N SER A 155 -69.76 25.95 6.31
CA SER A 155 -69.30 26.93 7.34
C SER A 155 -67.79 27.07 7.64
N GLY A 156 -67.33 28.33 7.65
CA GLY A 156 -66.01 28.81 8.11
C GLY A 156 -66.10 30.32 8.39
N SER A 157 -64.99 31.02 8.68
CA SER A 157 -65.01 32.50 8.82
C SER A 157 -63.63 33.17 8.69
N ASN A 158 -63.54 34.16 7.79
CA ASN A 158 -62.94 35.53 7.88
C ASN A 158 -61.70 35.80 8.77
N ASN A 159 -60.80 36.76 8.45
CA ASN A 159 -60.77 37.81 7.41
C ASN A 159 -59.31 38.29 7.15
N GLY A 160 -58.99 39.04 6.07
CA GLY A 160 -57.57 39.46 5.86
C GLY A 160 -57.09 40.47 4.79
N ASN A 161 -57.90 40.92 3.81
CA ASN A 161 -57.64 42.08 2.91
C ASN A 161 -56.45 42.11 1.89
N GLY A 162 -56.75 42.48 0.63
CA GLY A 162 -56.03 43.57 -0.09
C GLY A 162 -55.23 43.28 -1.38
N GLY A 163 -55.80 43.53 -2.58
CA GLY A 163 -55.06 43.62 -3.86
C GLY A 163 -55.93 43.52 -5.13
N ALA A 164 -55.57 44.19 -6.25
CA ALA A 164 -56.43 44.40 -7.43
C ALA A 164 -55.61 44.71 -8.72
N SER A 165 -56.09 44.51 -9.98
CA SER A 165 -57.23 43.74 -10.53
C SER A 165 -57.10 43.57 -12.09
N ASN A 166 -58.03 44.12 -12.88
CA ASN A 166 -57.98 44.41 -14.34
C ASN A 166 -57.42 43.36 -15.34
N ILE A 167 -58.06 42.18 -15.49
CA ILE A 167 -57.90 41.30 -16.68
C ILE A 167 -59.24 40.86 -17.31
N SER A 168 -60.38 41.02 -16.64
CA SER A 168 -61.68 40.42 -17.02
C SER A 168 -62.35 40.96 -18.30
N SER A 169 -61.81 42.00 -18.96
CA SER A 169 -62.47 42.69 -20.08
C SER A 169 -62.08 42.18 -21.48
N PHE A 170 -60.94 41.48 -21.64
CA PHE A 170 -60.45 41.12 -22.98
C PHE A 170 -61.05 39.83 -23.58
N CYS A 171 -61.40 38.84 -22.73
CA CYS A 171 -61.82 37.51 -23.20
C CYS A 171 -63.19 37.48 -23.92
N ASN A 172 -64.07 38.46 -23.66
CA ASN A 172 -65.41 38.51 -24.26
C ASN A 172 -65.47 39.11 -25.68
N LEU A 173 -64.38 39.72 -26.18
CA LEU A 173 -64.39 40.38 -27.50
C LEU A 173 -64.12 39.40 -28.66
N ILE A 174 -63.37 38.32 -28.42
CA ILE A 174 -62.97 37.36 -29.46
C ILE A 174 -64.10 36.36 -29.78
N ALA A 175 -64.93 36.01 -28.79
CA ALA A 175 -65.99 35.00 -28.91
C ALA A 175 -67.16 35.37 -29.87
N ARG A 176 -67.18 36.58 -30.46
CA ARG A 176 -68.25 37.06 -31.35
C ARG A 176 -67.83 37.34 -32.81
N ARG A 177 -66.62 36.94 -33.25
CA ARG A 177 -66.15 37.18 -34.64
C ARG A 177 -65.67 35.95 -35.44
N CYS A 178 -65.98 34.73 -35.00
CA CYS A 178 -65.54 33.49 -35.67
C CYS A 178 -66.66 32.68 -36.38
N TYR A 179 -67.73 33.33 -36.84
CA TYR A 179 -68.65 32.71 -37.81
C TYR A 179 -68.09 32.83 -39.23
N GLY A 180 -67.96 31.71 -39.95
CA GLY A 180 -67.60 31.68 -41.39
C GLY A 180 -66.13 31.36 -41.73
N ILE A 181 -65.24 31.15 -40.75
CA ILE A 181 -63.85 30.75 -41.05
C ILE A 181 -63.80 29.24 -41.32
N ASN A 182 -63.59 28.85 -42.59
CA ASN A 182 -63.49 27.45 -42.99
C ASN A 182 -62.24 26.80 -42.35
N VAL A 183 -62.46 25.79 -41.49
CA VAL A 183 -61.42 25.07 -40.72
C VAL A 183 -60.24 24.61 -41.59
N ARG A 184 -60.52 24.20 -42.85
CA ARG A 184 -59.48 23.75 -43.79
C ARG A 184 -58.45 24.86 -44.10
N ARG A 185 -58.88 26.13 -44.15
CA ARG A 185 -57.97 27.28 -44.29
C ARG A 185 -57.16 27.55 -43.02
N CYS A 186 -57.73 27.40 -41.83
CA CYS A 186 -56.98 27.49 -40.57
C CYS A 186 -55.88 26.43 -40.49
N VAL A 187 -56.20 25.18 -40.89
CA VAL A 187 -55.21 24.09 -40.94
C VAL A 187 -54.11 24.38 -41.96
N TYR A 188 -54.42 24.88 -43.16
CA TYR A 188 -53.40 25.29 -44.12
C TYR A 188 -52.53 26.47 -43.63
N VAL A 189 -53.10 27.44 -42.91
CA VAL A 189 -52.32 28.55 -42.33
C VAL A 189 -51.42 28.05 -41.19
N LEU A 190 -51.91 27.16 -40.31
CA LEU A 190 -51.09 26.51 -39.28
C LEU A 190 -49.98 25.64 -39.89
N PHE A 191 -50.26 24.91 -40.96
CA PHE A 191 -49.27 24.13 -41.69
C PHE A 191 -48.23 25.02 -42.37
N ALA A 192 -48.64 26.12 -43.00
CA ALA A 192 -47.71 27.10 -43.58
C ALA A 192 -46.84 27.75 -42.49
N ILE A 193 -47.42 28.15 -41.35
CA ILE A 193 -46.68 28.73 -40.22
C ILE A 193 -45.70 27.71 -39.63
N THR A 194 -46.06 26.43 -39.48
CA THR A 194 -45.15 25.40 -38.96
C THR A 194 -44.06 25.04 -39.96
N VAL A 195 -44.35 24.94 -41.26
CA VAL A 195 -43.31 24.75 -42.30
C VAL A 195 -42.36 25.95 -42.38
N VAL A 196 -42.87 27.18 -42.37
CA VAL A 196 -42.04 28.39 -42.32
C VAL A 196 -41.25 28.47 -41.01
N SER A 197 -41.80 28.03 -39.88
CA SER A 197 -41.06 27.95 -38.61
C SER A 197 -39.95 26.90 -38.67
N ILE A 198 -40.20 25.72 -39.26
CA ILE A 198 -39.19 24.66 -39.43
C ILE A 198 -38.09 25.14 -40.39
N LEU A 199 -38.43 25.82 -41.48
CA LEU A 199 -37.45 26.41 -42.40
C LEU A 199 -36.66 27.54 -41.75
N TYR A 200 -37.31 28.41 -40.97
CA TYR A 200 -36.64 29.47 -40.20
C TYR A 200 -35.67 28.87 -39.17
N TYR A 201 -36.11 27.89 -38.37
CA TYR A 201 -35.25 27.22 -37.40
C TYR A 201 -34.12 26.43 -38.07
N THR A 202 -34.36 25.70 -39.16
CA THR A 202 -33.27 24.97 -39.85
C THR A 202 -32.28 25.91 -40.54
N HIS A 203 -32.69 27.11 -40.95
CA HIS A 203 -31.79 28.13 -41.50
C HIS A 203 -31.01 28.90 -40.42
N TYR A 204 -31.66 29.31 -39.32
CA TYR A 204 -31.01 30.07 -38.23
C TYR A 204 -30.26 29.22 -37.19
N VAL A 205 -30.64 27.95 -36.98
CA VAL A 205 -29.85 27.00 -36.18
C VAL A 205 -28.77 26.33 -37.06
N GLY A 206 -28.91 26.37 -38.38
CA GLY A 206 -27.90 25.96 -39.36
C GLY A 206 -26.82 27.00 -39.65
N THR A 207 -26.82 28.15 -38.97
CA THR A 207 -25.79 29.19 -39.09
C THR A 207 -25.05 29.40 -37.76
N ASP A 208 -23.72 29.49 -37.81
CA ASP A 208 -22.82 29.39 -36.64
C ASP A 208 -23.04 30.45 -35.54
N MET A 209 -23.75 31.54 -35.85
CA MET A 209 -23.96 32.68 -34.96
C MET A 209 -24.71 32.31 -33.67
N VAL A 210 -25.64 31.33 -33.71
CA VAL A 210 -26.40 30.92 -32.53
C VAL A 210 -25.61 29.92 -31.66
N TYR A 211 -24.78 29.07 -32.25
CA TYR A 211 -23.91 28.16 -31.49
C TYR A 211 -22.88 28.93 -30.65
N GLY A 212 -22.33 30.03 -31.18
CA GLY A 212 -21.44 30.92 -30.41
C GLY A 212 -22.14 31.65 -29.26
N LEU A 213 -23.45 31.94 -29.37
CA LEU A 213 -24.23 32.62 -28.32
C LEU A 213 -24.73 31.69 -27.20
N ILE A 214 -24.68 30.37 -27.39
CA ILE A 214 -25.06 29.36 -26.37
C ILE A 214 -23.81 28.59 -25.88
N GLN A 215 -22.61 28.96 -26.30
CA GLN A 215 -21.41 28.70 -25.51
C GLN A 215 -21.45 29.50 -24.20
N ARG A 216 -22.09 28.91 -23.19
CA ARG A 216 -21.59 29.08 -21.82
C ARG A 216 -20.11 28.71 -21.82
N ASP A 217 -19.29 29.48 -21.12
CA ASP A 217 -17.88 29.14 -20.95
C ASP A 217 -17.81 27.92 -20.00
N THR A 218 -17.77 26.71 -20.58
CA THR A 218 -17.85 25.44 -19.81
C THR A 218 -16.54 25.11 -19.09
N HIS A 219 -15.45 25.77 -19.47
CA HIS A 219 -14.14 25.58 -18.88
C HIS A 219 -14.14 26.03 -17.41
N PRO A 220 -13.94 25.14 -16.42
CA PRO A 220 -13.88 25.55 -15.03
C PRO A 220 -12.60 26.37 -14.79
N ALA A 221 -12.78 27.64 -14.39
CA ALA A 221 -11.67 28.51 -13.98
C ALA A 221 -11.35 28.34 -12.47
N PRO A 222 -10.05 28.29 -12.06
CA PRO A 222 -9.65 28.18 -10.65
C PRO A 222 -10.15 29.32 -9.76
N ILE A 223 -11.16 29.04 -8.92
CA ILE A 223 -11.78 29.99 -7.97
C ILE A 223 -10.79 30.44 -6.86
N ILE A 224 -9.72 29.67 -6.65
CA ILE A 224 -8.84 29.77 -5.48
C ILE A 224 -7.95 31.02 -5.57
N ASN A 225 -8.18 31.94 -4.63
CA ASN A 225 -7.50 33.23 -4.49
C ASN A 225 -6.96 33.36 -3.05
N CYS A 226 -5.66 33.13 -2.85
CA CYS A 226 -5.03 33.44 -1.55
C CYS A 226 -4.88 34.96 -1.42
N ARG A 227 -5.37 35.57 -0.33
CA ARG A 227 -5.13 36.96 0.03
C ARG A 227 -3.64 37.26 0.24
N MET A 228 -2.87 36.24 0.62
CA MET A 228 -1.41 36.30 0.86
C MET A 228 -0.53 36.28 -0.42
N MET A 229 -1.11 36.31 -1.63
CA MET A 229 -0.36 36.24 -2.90
C MET A 229 -0.70 37.38 -3.86
N ASN A 230 0.33 38.10 -4.31
CA ASN A 230 0.18 39.06 -5.41
C ASN A 230 -0.02 38.32 -6.75
N SER A 231 -0.56 39.02 -7.75
CA SER A 231 -0.98 38.52 -9.08
C SER A 231 0.09 37.79 -9.93
N ALA A 232 1.34 37.71 -9.45
CA ALA A 232 2.46 37.00 -10.06
C ALA A 232 2.93 35.77 -9.25
N GLY A 233 2.12 35.26 -8.32
CA GLY A 233 2.42 34.07 -7.49
C GLY A 233 3.54 34.26 -6.46
N LYS A 234 4.07 35.47 -6.30
CA LYS A 234 5.10 35.82 -5.32
C LYS A 234 4.44 36.14 -3.98
N HIS A 235 5.00 35.57 -2.91
CA HIS A 235 4.62 35.91 -1.54
C HIS A 235 4.83 37.39 -1.24
N ILE A 236 3.94 37.94 -0.41
CA ILE A 236 4.21 39.17 0.34
C ILE A 236 5.47 38.93 1.18
N ARG A 237 6.37 39.93 1.26
CA ARG A 237 7.76 39.74 1.72
C ARG A 237 7.91 39.42 3.21
N ASP A 238 6.84 39.56 3.99
CA ASP A 238 6.88 39.59 5.46
C ASP A 238 6.35 38.29 6.12
N ALA A 239 6.23 37.21 5.35
CA ALA A 239 5.90 35.89 5.89
C ALA A 239 7.09 35.29 6.66
N SER A 240 6.98 35.22 7.98
CA SER A 240 7.96 34.57 8.86
C SER A 240 8.31 33.15 8.38
N PRO A 241 9.58 32.70 8.51
CA PRO A 241 9.96 31.34 8.14
C PRO A 241 9.21 30.32 9.01
N ALA A 242 8.77 29.23 8.38
CA ALA A 242 8.08 28.15 9.08
C ALA A 242 8.95 27.60 10.24
N PRO A 243 8.39 27.36 11.44
CA PRO A 243 9.13 26.81 12.58
C PRO A 243 9.88 25.53 12.21
N ASP A 244 11.15 25.41 12.60
CA ASP A 244 11.82 24.10 12.61
C ASP A 244 11.77 23.52 14.02
N HIS A 245 11.12 22.37 14.17
CA HIS A 245 10.95 21.69 15.45
C HIS A 245 12.15 20.80 15.79
N ARG A 246 13.10 20.61 14.86
CA ARG A 246 14.26 19.74 15.01
C ARG A 246 15.18 20.22 16.12
N SER A 247 15.26 19.45 17.20
CA SER A 247 16.26 19.65 18.23
C SER A 247 17.60 18.98 17.89
N GLU A 248 18.72 19.64 18.18
CA GLU A 248 20.06 19.03 18.16
C GLU A 248 20.25 18.00 19.29
N ALA A 249 19.37 18.01 20.30
CA ALA A 249 19.44 17.09 21.43
C ALA A 249 19.17 15.64 20.99
N ARG A 250 20.08 14.74 21.35
CA ARG A 250 19.93 13.29 21.14
C ARG A 250 18.96 12.67 22.16
N LEU A 251 17.67 12.96 22.01
CA LEU A 251 16.61 12.39 22.84
C LEU A 251 16.63 10.86 22.77
N ARG A 252 16.56 10.20 23.93
CA ARG A 252 16.59 8.72 24.03
C ARG A 252 15.20 8.12 23.78
N ILE A 253 14.62 8.40 22.62
CA ILE A 253 13.27 7.95 22.22
C ILE A 253 13.27 7.25 20.86
N ASP A 254 12.30 6.37 20.64
CA ASP A 254 11.98 5.84 19.31
C ASP A 254 11.02 6.80 18.58
N PRO A 255 11.23 7.09 17.27
CA PRO A 255 10.28 7.83 16.44
C PRO A 255 9.05 6.95 16.16
N LYS A 256 8.18 6.87 17.16
CA LYS A 256 6.99 6.02 17.20
C LYS A 256 5.88 6.66 18.03
N VAL A 257 4.63 6.52 17.60
CA VAL A 257 3.46 7.01 18.33
C VAL A 257 2.81 5.90 19.16
N LEU A 258 2.38 6.21 20.39
CA LEU A 258 1.45 5.37 21.15
C LEU A 258 0.05 6.00 21.06
N VAL A 259 -0.94 5.27 20.53
CA VAL A 259 -2.32 5.75 20.42
C VAL A 259 -3.21 4.95 21.37
N PHE A 260 -3.78 5.63 22.35
CA PHE A 260 -4.83 5.07 23.21
C PHE A 260 -6.20 5.23 22.54
N VAL A 261 -6.88 4.10 22.39
CA VAL A 261 -8.23 3.98 21.81
C VAL A 261 -9.19 3.36 22.81
N GLU A 262 -10.48 3.67 22.72
CA GLU A 262 -11.54 3.07 23.55
C GLU A 262 -11.85 1.64 23.12
N THR A 263 -11.75 1.36 21.81
CA THR A 263 -11.92 0.03 21.23
C THR A 263 -10.98 -0.15 20.04
N THR A 264 -10.75 -1.40 19.62
CA THR A 264 -9.97 -1.71 18.40
C THR A 264 -10.64 -1.29 17.09
N TYR A 265 -11.84 -0.70 17.13
CA TYR A 265 -12.68 -0.40 15.96
C TYR A 265 -13.20 1.05 15.92
N SER A 266 -12.71 1.91 16.82
CA SER A 266 -13.11 3.32 16.91
C SER A 266 -12.96 4.06 15.57
N GLY A 267 -13.77 5.11 15.37
CA GLY A 267 -13.68 5.94 14.16
C GLY A 267 -12.38 6.75 14.14
N LEU A 268 -12.18 7.56 15.19
CA LEU A 268 -11.05 8.48 15.28
C LEU A 268 -9.69 7.76 15.39
N GLY A 269 -9.58 6.70 16.19
CA GLY A 269 -8.36 5.89 16.30
C GLY A 269 -7.98 5.20 14.99
N ARG A 270 -8.97 4.86 14.15
CA ARG A 270 -8.75 4.43 12.77
C ARG A 270 -8.30 5.57 11.88
N ASP A 271 -8.94 6.74 11.90
CA ASP A 271 -8.49 7.92 11.13
C ASP A 271 -7.03 8.31 11.48
N ILE A 272 -6.70 8.31 12.77
CA ILE A 272 -5.34 8.53 13.29
C ILE A 272 -4.39 7.44 12.75
N ALA A 273 -4.74 6.16 12.87
CA ALA A 273 -3.93 5.06 12.36
C ALA A 273 -3.70 5.13 10.84
N GLU A 274 -4.73 5.48 10.07
CA GLU A 274 -4.65 5.61 8.61
C GLU A 274 -3.74 6.78 8.21
N LEU A 275 -3.82 7.92 8.91
CA LEU A 275 -2.96 9.08 8.71
C LEU A 275 -1.49 8.80 9.06
N LEU A 276 -1.24 8.07 10.16
CA LEU A 276 0.10 7.60 10.55
C LEU A 276 0.68 6.62 9.52
N VAL A 277 -0.12 5.66 9.03
CA VAL A 277 0.27 4.71 7.97
C VAL A 277 0.62 5.42 6.66
N TYR A 278 -0.15 6.45 6.28
CA TYR A 278 0.10 7.24 5.08
C TYR A 278 1.46 7.94 5.17
N ASN A 279 1.73 8.63 6.27
CA ASN A 279 2.98 9.36 6.51
C ASN A 279 4.16 8.44 6.94
N ARG A 280 4.01 7.11 6.86
CA ARG A 280 4.98 6.07 7.27
C ARG A 280 5.42 6.14 8.74
N ILE A 281 4.66 6.82 9.59
CA ILE A 281 4.97 6.96 11.01
C ILE A 281 4.66 5.62 11.72
N LYS A 282 5.67 5.08 12.40
CA LYS A 282 5.52 3.86 13.20
C LYS A 282 4.60 4.15 14.39
N TYR A 283 3.71 3.22 14.73
CA TYR A 283 2.77 3.41 15.83
C TYR A 283 2.48 2.12 16.59
N LYS A 284 1.75 2.23 17.71
CA LYS A 284 1.06 1.13 18.37
C LYS A 284 -0.33 1.63 18.80
N LEU A 285 -1.38 0.85 18.51
CA LEU A 285 -2.67 1.02 19.17
C LEU A 285 -2.67 0.29 20.51
N GLU A 286 -3.26 0.89 21.53
CA GLU A 286 -3.56 0.28 22.81
C GLU A 286 -5.01 0.57 23.20
N VAL A 287 -5.76 -0.45 23.61
CA VAL A 287 -7.09 -0.23 24.19
C VAL A 287 -6.92 0.28 25.61
N ALA A 288 -7.54 1.42 25.95
CA ALA A 288 -7.49 2.02 27.28
C ALA A 288 -8.02 1.02 28.34
N GLY A 289 -7.13 0.57 29.22
CA GLY A 289 -7.41 -0.49 30.18
C GLY A 289 -6.50 -0.40 31.41
N LYS A 290 -6.63 -1.37 32.34
CA LYS A 290 -6.05 -1.32 33.70
C LYS A 290 -4.51 -1.33 33.79
N SER A 291 -3.79 -1.46 32.67
CA SER A 291 -2.32 -1.58 32.68
C SER A 291 -1.72 -0.93 31.44
N LEU A 292 -0.80 0.01 31.62
CA LEU A 292 -0.04 0.60 30.53
C LEU A 292 0.85 -0.45 29.82
N PRO A 293 1.12 -0.27 28.51
CA PRO A 293 2.13 -1.05 27.82
C PRO A 293 3.54 -0.68 28.28
N VAL A 294 4.49 -1.59 28.05
CA VAL A 294 5.92 -1.33 28.27
C VAL A 294 6.37 -0.08 27.51
N LEU A 295 6.63 1.01 28.26
CA LEU A 295 6.99 2.34 27.74
C LEU A 295 8.48 2.50 27.41
N THR A 296 9.37 1.80 28.12
CA THR A 296 10.83 1.87 27.95
C THR A 296 11.42 0.54 27.49
N ASN A 297 12.61 0.59 26.90
CA ASN A 297 13.45 -0.55 26.58
C ASN A 297 14.89 -0.19 27.00
N LEU A 298 15.38 -0.80 28.09
CA LEU A 298 16.58 -0.34 28.79
C LEU A 298 16.45 1.16 29.16
N ASP A 299 17.43 1.99 28.80
CA ASP A 299 17.47 3.44 29.05
C ASP A 299 16.81 4.29 27.93
N LYS A 300 16.00 3.66 27.07
CA LYS A 300 15.35 4.30 25.92
C LYS A 300 13.83 4.26 26.01
N GLY A 301 13.16 5.38 25.78
CA GLY A 301 11.72 5.45 25.57
C GLY A 301 11.30 4.88 24.21
N ARG A 302 10.18 4.16 24.17
CA ARG A 302 9.70 3.42 22.99
C ARG A 302 8.69 4.19 22.13
N TYR A 303 8.33 5.39 22.56
CA TYR A 303 7.36 6.26 21.90
C TYR A 303 7.78 7.72 22.07
N GLY A 304 7.75 8.50 20.98
CA GLY A 304 8.11 9.93 20.96
C GLY A 304 6.92 10.87 21.11
N VAL A 305 5.69 10.40 20.88
CA VAL A 305 4.43 11.12 21.18
C VAL A 305 3.39 10.11 21.66
N ILE A 306 2.56 10.53 22.61
CA ILE A 306 1.36 9.79 23.04
C ILE A 306 0.12 10.52 22.52
N VAL A 307 -0.86 9.77 22.01
CA VAL A 307 -2.12 10.29 21.46
C VAL A 307 -3.28 9.62 22.18
N PHE A 308 -4.25 10.40 22.64
CA PHE A 308 -5.51 9.92 23.19
C PHE A 308 -6.65 10.31 22.25
N GLU A 309 -7.38 9.33 21.69
CA GLU A 309 -8.61 9.63 20.91
C GLU A 309 -9.76 10.17 21.78
N ASN A 310 -9.69 9.92 23.09
CA ASN A 310 -10.53 10.52 24.10
C ASN A 310 -9.64 10.96 25.28
N LEU A 311 -9.52 12.27 25.48
CA LEU A 311 -8.76 12.90 26.57
C LEU A 311 -9.23 12.44 27.96
N ASP A 312 -10.49 12.08 28.14
CA ASP A 312 -11.02 11.60 29.43
C ASP A 312 -10.36 10.31 29.90
N LYS A 313 -9.78 9.52 28.99
CA LYS A 313 -9.00 8.32 29.33
C LYS A 313 -7.64 8.65 29.95
N TYR A 314 -7.15 9.88 29.78
CA TYR A 314 -5.99 10.43 30.47
C TYR A 314 -6.36 11.17 31.76
N LEU A 315 -7.49 11.90 31.76
CA LEU A 315 -7.99 12.61 32.95
C LEU A 315 -8.52 11.68 34.04
N ASN A 316 -9.15 10.57 33.65
CA ASN A 316 -9.71 9.54 34.56
C ASN A 316 -8.88 8.26 34.63
N MET A 317 -7.61 8.33 34.20
CA MET A 317 -6.64 7.24 34.42
C MET A 317 -6.40 7.05 35.92
N ASP A 318 -6.21 5.81 36.38
CA ASP A 318 -5.87 5.58 37.79
C ASP A 318 -4.53 6.23 38.14
N LYS A 319 -4.40 6.64 39.41
CA LYS A 319 -3.27 7.45 39.88
C LYS A 319 -1.91 6.81 39.57
N TRP A 320 -1.78 5.49 39.67
CA TRP A 320 -0.50 4.80 39.46
C TRP A 320 -0.10 4.77 37.99
N ASN A 321 -1.00 4.37 37.09
CA ASN A 321 -0.73 4.44 35.65
C ASN A 321 -0.50 5.91 35.22
N ARG A 322 -1.28 6.86 35.75
CA ARG A 322 -1.13 8.29 35.44
C ARG A 322 0.23 8.85 35.87
N GLU A 323 0.67 8.59 37.11
CA GLU A 323 1.98 9.00 37.60
C GLU A 323 3.13 8.36 36.81
N LEU A 324 3.00 7.09 36.41
CA LEU A 324 3.97 6.39 35.57
C LEU A 324 4.09 7.01 34.17
N LEU A 325 2.95 7.35 33.55
CA LEU A 325 2.91 7.98 32.23
C LEU A 325 3.46 9.41 32.29
N ASP A 326 3.02 10.21 33.26
CA ASP A 326 3.48 11.60 33.42
C ASP A 326 4.96 11.67 33.83
N LYS A 327 5.48 10.66 34.55
CA LYS A 327 6.93 10.50 34.74
C LYS A 327 7.63 10.23 33.40
N TYR A 328 7.13 9.29 32.60
CA TYR A 328 7.70 8.97 31.29
C TYR A 328 7.72 10.19 30.35
N CYS A 329 6.63 10.96 30.29
CA CYS A 329 6.54 12.19 29.50
C CYS A 329 7.65 13.19 29.86
N ARG A 330 7.88 13.43 31.15
CA ARG A 330 8.94 14.34 31.63
C ARG A 330 10.35 13.79 31.42
N GLU A 331 10.59 12.52 31.79
CA GLU A 331 11.92 11.88 31.74
C GLU A 331 12.46 11.75 30.30
N TYR A 332 11.57 11.58 29.31
CA TYR A 332 11.93 11.41 27.90
C TYR A 332 11.51 12.58 26.99
N SER A 333 11.00 13.68 27.56
CA SER A 333 10.49 14.87 26.85
C SER A 333 9.42 14.58 25.79
N VAL A 334 8.53 13.61 26.09
CA VAL A 334 7.46 13.13 25.21
C VAL A 334 6.19 13.92 25.46
N GLY A 335 5.66 14.58 24.43
CA GLY A 335 4.40 15.32 24.50
C GLY A 335 3.15 14.48 24.24
N ILE A 336 1.98 15.07 24.52
CA ILE A 336 0.66 14.41 24.42
C ILE A 336 -0.26 15.14 23.42
N VAL A 337 -0.87 14.41 22.49
CA VAL A 337 -2.04 14.90 21.73
C VAL A 337 -3.32 14.35 22.38
N GLY A 338 -4.31 15.21 22.60
CA GLY A 338 -5.61 14.80 23.12
C GLY A 338 -6.76 15.32 22.26
N PHE A 339 -7.75 14.47 21.99
CA PHE A 339 -9.02 14.87 21.40
C PHE A 339 -10.11 14.87 22.47
N VAL A 340 -10.92 15.93 22.51
CA VAL A 340 -12.17 15.93 23.29
C VAL A 340 -13.18 15.06 22.54
N SER A 341 -13.83 14.14 23.23
CA SER A 341 -14.89 13.32 22.63
C SER A 341 -16.25 14.03 22.70
N PRO A 342 -17.15 13.78 21.73
CA PRO A 342 -18.55 14.16 21.83
C PRO A 342 -19.19 13.55 23.09
N SER A 343 -20.11 14.30 23.72
CA SER A 343 -20.88 13.87 24.88
C SER A 343 -22.35 14.21 24.68
N GLU A 344 -23.27 13.38 25.18
CA GLU A 344 -24.70 13.71 25.22
C GLU A 344 -24.96 14.90 26.17
N GLU A 345 -24.10 15.09 27.17
CA GLU A 345 -24.15 16.26 28.06
C GLU A 345 -23.42 17.46 27.44
N THR A 346 -24.18 18.54 27.19
CA THR A 346 -23.63 19.85 26.79
C THR A 346 -23.00 20.54 27.99
N LEU A 347 -21.67 20.50 28.06
CA LEU A 347 -20.87 21.20 29.05
C LEU A 347 -20.75 22.67 28.67
N VAL A 348 -20.88 23.57 29.64
CA VAL A 348 -20.78 25.03 29.47
C VAL A 348 -19.86 25.58 30.55
N GLY A 349 -18.64 25.96 30.18
CA GLY A 349 -17.62 26.44 31.12
C GLY A 349 -17.16 25.39 32.13
N ALA A 350 -17.28 24.10 31.81
CA ALA A 350 -16.86 23.02 32.71
C ALA A 350 -15.33 22.97 32.80
N GLN A 351 -14.78 22.98 34.01
CA GLN A 351 -13.34 22.88 34.21
C GLN A 351 -12.84 21.46 33.97
N LEU A 352 -11.80 21.29 33.14
CA LEU A 352 -11.12 20.02 33.00
C LEU A 352 -10.38 19.68 34.29
N ARG A 353 -10.61 18.46 34.77
CA ARG A 353 -10.04 17.93 36.01
C ARG A 353 -8.51 18.12 36.04
N ASP A 354 -8.02 18.63 37.17
CA ASP A 354 -6.60 18.88 37.47
C ASP A 354 -5.91 19.94 36.56
N PHE A 355 -6.65 20.68 35.73
CA PHE A 355 -6.12 21.73 34.84
C PHE A 355 -6.87 23.09 34.98
N PRO A 356 -6.20 24.25 34.87
CA PRO A 356 -6.85 25.57 34.78
C PRO A 356 -7.31 25.86 33.35
N LEU A 357 -8.20 25.00 32.86
CA LEU A 357 -8.68 24.95 31.47
C LEU A 357 -10.16 24.55 31.49
N PHE A 358 -11.00 25.31 30.78
CA PHE A 358 -12.45 25.14 30.75
C PHE A 358 -12.91 24.80 29.32
N ILE A 359 -13.96 23.99 29.21
CA ILE A 359 -14.53 23.57 27.92
C ILE A 359 -16.01 23.91 27.80
N HIS A 360 -16.44 24.14 26.56
CA HIS A 360 -17.85 24.20 26.15
C HIS A 360 -18.03 23.21 25.00
N THR A 361 -19.02 22.31 25.06
CA THR A 361 -19.22 21.23 24.06
C THR A 361 -20.47 21.44 23.19
N ASN A 362 -20.67 20.55 22.21
CA ASN A 362 -21.86 20.46 21.36
C ASN A 362 -22.22 21.77 20.64
N LEU A 363 -21.20 22.43 20.08
CA LEU A 363 -21.35 23.66 19.32
C LEU A 363 -21.39 23.43 17.80
N ARG A 364 -22.23 24.21 17.12
CA ARG A 364 -22.18 24.40 15.66
C ARG A 364 -21.25 25.58 15.34
N LEU A 365 -20.19 25.31 14.58
CA LEU A 365 -19.12 26.27 14.28
C LEU A 365 -18.97 26.52 12.78
N ARG A 366 -18.33 27.64 12.42
CA ARG A 366 -18.09 28.10 11.05
C ARG A 366 -16.81 28.93 10.94
N ASP A 367 -16.32 29.14 9.72
CA ASP A 367 -15.30 30.14 9.37
C ASP A 367 -14.00 30.03 10.22
N ALA A 368 -13.30 28.89 10.14
CA ALA A 368 -12.11 28.61 10.94
C ALA A 368 -10.84 29.33 10.45
N SER A 369 -9.97 29.77 11.36
CA SER A 369 -8.72 30.47 11.06
C SER A 369 -7.60 30.06 12.02
N LEU A 370 -6.36 30.01 11.54
CA LEU A 370 -5.17 29.63 12.32
C LEU A 370 -4.45 30.83 12.94
N ASN A 371 -3.80 30.62 14.08
CA ASN A 371 -2.95 31.62 14.73
C ASN A 371 -1.56 31.72 14.06
N PRO A 372 -1.22 32.82 13.36
CA PRO A 372 0.07 32.97 12.69
C PRO A 372 1.28 33.11 13.63
N SER A 373 1.06 33.31 14.94
CA SER A 373 2.13 33.30 15.95
C SER A 373 2.39 31.91 16.56
N SER A 374 1.52 30.92 16.31
CA SER A 374 1.62 29.62 16.97
C SER A 374 2.87 28.85 16.54
N SER A 375 3.69 28.52 17.53
CA SER A 375 4.92 27.72 17.39
C SER A 375 4.73 26.30 16.85
N VAL A 376 3.50 25.82 16.70
CA VAL A 376 3.16 24.47 16.21
C VAL A 376 3.10 24.41 14.67
N LEU A 377 2.80 25.52 13.98
CA LEU A 377 2.39 25.52 12.56
C LEU A 377 3.59 25.50 11.58
N ARG A 378 4.21 24.33 11.40
CA ARG A 378 5.36 24.12 10.50
C ARG A 378 4.95 23.71 9.09
N LEU A 379 4.16 22.65 8.94
CA LEU A 379 3.61 22.17 7.68
C LEU A 379 2.47 23.07 7.20
N THR A 380 1.59 23.41 8.13
CA THR A 380 0.38 24.22 7.91
C THR A 380 0.76 25.70 7.87
N ARG A 381 0.04 26.48 7.06
CA ARG A 381 0.21 27.94 6.96
C ARG A 381 -1.04 28.66 7.44
N ALA A 382 -0.86 29.63 8.33
CA ALA A 382 -1.88 30.62 8.69
C ALA A 382 -1.89 31.81 7.71
N GLY A 383 -3.02 32.51 7.62
CA GLY A 383 -3.20 33.69 6.76
C GLY A 383 -4.50 33.69 5.95
N GLU A 384 -5.16 32.54 5.82
CA GLU A 384 -6.49 32.40 5.22
C GLU A 384 -7.51 31.88 6.25
N THR A 385 -8.79 32.00 5.89
CA THR A 385 -9.94 31.49 6.65
C THR A 385 -10.63 30.39 5.85
N ALA A 386 -10.94 29.26 6.50
CA ALA A 386 -11.72 28.17 5.94
C ALA A 386 -13.21 28.50 6.09
N TRP A 387 -13.73 29.27 5.13
CA TRP A 387 -15.11 29.76 5.12
C TRP A 387 -16.14 28.63 4.97
N GLY A 388 -17.30 28.81 5.59
CA GLY A 388 -18.42 27.85 5.60
C GLY A 388 -18.62 27.19 6.97
N ALA A 389 -19.64 26.34 7.07
CA ALA A 389 -19.90 25.55 8.27
C ALA A 389 -18.82 24.45 8.45
N LEU A 390 -18.38 24.24 9.70
CA LEU A 390 -17.46 23.15 10.02
C LEU A 390 -18.22 21.82 10.11
N PRO A 391 -17.57 20.66 9.86
CA PRO A 391 -18.27 19.38 9.83
C PRO A 391 -18.68 18.92 11.24
N GLY A 392 -19.98 18.69 11.43
CA GLY A 392 -20.57 18.21 12.68
C GLY A 392 -21.05 19.34 13.61
N ASP A 393 -21.88 18.97 14.57
CA ASP A 393 -22.38 19.80 15.66
C ASP A 393 -21.86 19.38 17.04
N ASP A 394 -20.87 18.47 17.04
CA ASP A 394 -20.22 17.84 18.18
C ASP A 394 -18.93 18.56 18.63
N TRP A 395 -18.77 19.86 18.29
CA TRP A 395 -17.53 20.59 18.58
C TRP A 395 -17.42 21.05 20.04
N ALA A 396 -16.24 20.83 20.62
CA ALA A 396 -15.79 21.48 21.83
C ALA A 396 -14.90 22.70 21.54
N VAL A 397 -14.93 23.69 22.42
CA VAL A 397 -14.04 24.87 22.39
C VAL A 397 -13.44 25.15 23.76
N PHE A 398 -12.23 25.70 23.77
CA PHE A 398 -11.40 25.89 24.96
C PHE A 398 -11.40 27.34 25.45
N GLN A 399 -11.47 27.52 26.78
CA GLN A 399 -11.27 28.79 27.48
C GLN A 399 -10.22 28.60 28.59
N HIS A 400 -9.22 29.48 28.66
CA HIS A 400 -8.12 29.37 29.62
C HIS A 400 -7.86 30.70 30.32
N ASN A 401 -7.38 30.62 31.57
CA ASN A 401 -6.96 31.77 32.38
C ASN A 401 -5.46 31.73 32.74
N HIS A 402 -4.69 30.82 32.13
CA HIS A 402 -3.26 30.63 32.38
C HIS A 402 -2.42 30.78 31.09
N SER A 403 -1.19 31.28 31.23
CA SER A 403 -0.26 31.63 30.15
C SER A 403 0.52 30.45 29.55
N THR A 404 0.38 29.26 30.12
CA THR A 404 0.87 28.01 29.48
C THR A 404 0.12 27.70 28.19
N TYR A 405 -1.12 28.20 28.06
CA TYR A 405 -2.02 27.87 26.98
C TYR A 405 -2.00 28.94 25.88
N GLU A 406 -1.99 28.47 24.63
CA GLU A 406 -1.96 29.32 23.43
C GLU A 406 -2.92 28.75 22.37
N PRO A 407 -3.86 29.54 21.83
CA PRO A 407 -4.70 29.12 20.71
C PRO A 407 -3.86 28.82 19.44
N VAL A 408 -4.16 27.71 18.78
CA VAL A 408 -3.58 27.30 17.49
C VAL A 408 -4.58 27.54 16.36
N GLU A 409 -5.86 27.26 16.62
CA GLU A 409 -6.98 27.46 15.70
C GLU A 409 -8.17 28.09 16.44
N TRP A 410 -8.90 28.95 15.74
CA TRP A 410 -10.17 29.52 16.17
C TRP A 410 -11.27 29.30 15.14
N ALA A 411 -12.52 29.30 15.57
CA ALA A 411 -13.71 29.35 14.71
C ALA A 411 -14.78 30.31 15.28
N GLN A 412 -15.76 30.65 14.46
CA GLN A 412 -16.93 31.45 14.86
C GLN A 412 -18.12 30.53 15.19
N ARG A 413 -19.04 30.98 16.04
CA ARG A 413 -20.31 30.28 16.29
C ARG A 413 -21.22 30.42 15.08
N ASN A 414 -21.82 29.32 14.62
CA ASN A 414 -22.80 29.36 13.54
C ASN A 414 -24.18 29.80 14.07
N THR A 415 -24.56 31.04 13.81
CA THR A 415 -25.81 31.64 14.31
C THR A 415 -26.97 31.59 13.30
N GLN A 416 -26.78 31.03 12.09
CA GLN A 416 -27.77 31.12 11.01
C GLN A 416 -29.05 30.27 11.20
N GLU A 417 -29.15 29.50 12.29
CA GLU A 417 -30.36 28.71 12.64
C GLU A 417 -31.20 29.32 13.77
N TYR A 418 -30.74 30.39 14.43
CA TYR A 418 -31.45 31.05 15.53
C TYR A 418 -31.63 32.56 15.28
N PRO A 419 -32.81 33.03 14.85
CA PRO A 419 -33.16 34.43 14.88
C PRO A 419 -33.52 34.90 16.31
N ALA A 420 -33.32 36.20 16.56
CA ALA A 420 -33.54 36.94 17.81
C ALA A 420 -32.44 36.91 18.90
N ASP A 421 -32.48 37.93 19.76
CA ASP A 421 -31.85 38.07 21.07
C ASP A 421 -30.31 38.10 21.18
N SER A 422 -29.60 38.73 20.24
CA SER A 422 -28.27 39.35 20.52
C SER A 422 -27.81 40.38 19.48
N VAL A 423 -28.56 41.47 19.29
CA VAL A 423 -28.05 42.64 18.55
C VAL A 423 -26.95 43.31 19.37
N GLY A 424 -25.69 43.21 18.92
CA GLY A 424 -24.56 43.98 19.44
C GLY A 424 -23.51 43.22 20.26
N GLN A 425 -23.61 41.90 20.44
CA GLN A 425 -22.47 41.15 20.99
C GLN A 425 -21.39 40.94 19.92
N VAL A 426 -20.14 41.30 20.25
CA VAL A 426 -18.96 40.99 19.43
C VAL A 426 -18.80 39.47 19.37
N GLN A 427 -18.84 38.89 18.17
CA GLN A 427 -18.56 37.46 17.96
C GLN A 427 -17.07 37.18 18.20
N LEU A 428 -16.73 36.89 19.46
CA LEU A 428 -15.37 36.52 19.85
C LEU A 428 -14.97 35.18 19.19
N PRO A 429 -13.73 35.06 18.67
CA PRO A 429 -13.22 33.81 18.13
C PRO A 429 -13.12 32.74 19.22
N LEU A 430 -13.68 31.56 18.97
CA LEU A 430 -13.69 30.43 19.89
C LEU A 430 -12.55 29.48 19.55
N THR A 431 -11.68 29.19 20.52
CA THR A 431 -10.49 28.33 20.31
C THR A 431 -10.88 26.87 20.11
N THR A 432 -10.64 26.33 18.91
CA THR A 432 -10.94 24.94 18.53
C THR A 432 -9.73 24.01 18.71
N VAL A 433 -8.51 24.53 18.61
CA VAL A 433 -7.27 23.78 18.90
C VAL A 433 -6.36 24.62 19.80
N LEU A 434 -5.85 23.99 20.87
CA LEU A 434 -5.07 24.65 21.93
C LEU A 434 -3.72 23.97 22.14
N GLN A 435 -2.64 24.76 22.20
CA GLN A 435 -1.31 24.33 22.64
C GLN A 435 -1.19 24.52 24.16
N ASP A 436 -0.70 23.51 24.87
CA ASP A 436 -0.17 23.63 26.23
C ASP A 436 1.36 23.57 26.17
N ARG A 437 2.00 24.66 26.60
CA ARG A 437 3.46 24.79 26.67
C ARG A 437 4.07 24.01 27.83
N GLY A 438 3.26 23.37 28.69
CA GLY A 438 3.68 22.47 29.77
C GLY A 438 4.26 23.18 30.99
N GLN A 439 3.94 24.46 31.21
CA GLN A 439 4.54 25.26 32.29
C GLN A 439 4.03 24.88 33.69
N LEU A 440 2.92 24.14 33.78
CA LEU A 440 2.31 23.72 35.05
C LEU A 440 2.91 22.41 35.59
N ASP A 441 3.19 21.44 34.71
CA ASP A 441 3.59 20.09 35.10
C ASP A 441 4.78 19.51 34.30
N GLY A 442 5.34 20.27 33.37
CA GLY A 442 6.47 19.86 32.53
C GLY A 442 6.10 18.99 31.33
N ILE A 443 4.81 18.87 30.97
CA ILE A 443 4.36 18.05 29.85
C ILE A 443 3.70 18.94 28.78
N GLN A 444 4.29 19.00 27.58
CA GLN A 444 3.70 19.73 26.46
C GLN A 444 2.52 18.97 25.84
N ARG A 445 1.49 19.70 25.42
CA ARG A 445 0.28 19.10 24.82
C ARG A 445 -0.24 19.90 23.62
N VAL A 446 -0.98 19.22 22.75
CA VAL A 446 -1.89 19.87 21.80
C VAL A 446 -3.27 19.21 21.90
N LEU A 447 -4.30 20.02 22.13
CA LEU A 447 -5.65 19.58 22.42
C LEU A 447 -6.60 20.01 21.29
N PHE A 448 -7.38 19.06 20.78
CA PHE A 448 -8.33 19.25 19.67
C PHE A 448 -9.77 19.19 20.18
N GLY A 449 -10.56 20.19 19.82
CA GLY A 449 -11.99 20.29 20.16
C GLY A 449 -12.92 19.48 19.26
N SER A 450 -12.43 18.92 18.14
CA SER A 450 -13.16 17.95 17.33
C SER A 450 -12.21 16.99 16.60
N SER A 451 -12.79 15.93 16.04
CA SER A 451 -12.14 14.83 15.33
C SER A 451 -11.35 15.26 14.07
N LEU A 452 -10.63 14.29 13.47
CA LEU A 452 -9.99 14.42 12.16
C LEU A 452 -10.97 14.40 10.97
N ARG A 453 -12.26 14.70 11.17
CA ARG A 453 -13.24 14.93 10.09
C ARG A 453 -12.95 16.23 9.34
N PHE A 454 -12.56 17.29 10.06
CA PHE A 454 -12.14 18.54 9.45
C PHE A 454 -10.74 18.37 8.82
N TRP A 455 -10.56 18.80 7.58
CA TRP A 455 -9.31 18.57 6.85
C TRP A 455 -8.13 19.35 7.44
N LEU A 456 -8.39 20.54 8.02
CA LEU A 456 -7.35 21.39 8.63
C LEU A 456 -6.76 20.72 9.89
N HIS A 457 -7.60 20.09 10.71
CA HIS A 457 -7.16 19.28 11.86
C HIS A 457 -6.17 18.18 11.45
N ARG A 458 -6.23 17.63 10.22
CA ARG A 458 -5.26 16.62 9.75
C ARG A 458 -3.86 17.22 9.54
N LEU A 459 -3.78 18.47 9.11
CA LEU A 459 -2.52 19.20 8.97
C LEU A 459 -1.97 19.58 10.35
N VAL A 460 -2.81 20.19 11.18
CA VAL A 460 -2.47 20.60 12.56
C VAL A 460 -2.09 19.40 13.44
N PHE A 461 -2.66 18.21 13.18
CA PHE A 461 -2.25 16.97 13.85
C PHE A 461 -0.84 16.50 13.45
N LEU A 462 -0.49 16.54 12.16
CA LEU A 462 0.88 16.24 11.72
C LEU A 462 1.88 17.25 12.27
N ASP A 463 1.46 18.51 12.42
CA ASP A 463 2.25 19.56 13.05
C ASP A 463 2.38 19.38 14.58
N ALA A 464 1.33 18.95 15.27
CA ALA A 464 1.39 18.56 16.67
C ALA A 464 2.35 17.37 16.90
N LEU A 465 2.29 16.33 16.05
CA LEU A 465 3.27 15.23 16.08
C LEU A 465 4.70 15.72 15.82
N SER A 466 4.87 16.66 14.88
CA SER A 466 6.16 17.27 14.53
C SER A 466 6.73 18.08 15.70
N TYR A 467 5.89 18.88 16.38
CA TYR A 467 6.24 19.73 17.52
C TYR A 467 6.58 18.88 18.76
N LEU A 468 5.63 18.03 19.19
CA LEU A 468 5.73 17.24 20.43
C LEU A 468 6.81 16.13 20.37
N SER A 469 7.37 15.85 19.18
CA SER A 469 8.49 14.91 18.98
C SER A 469 9.84 15.60 18.73
N HIS A 470 9.94 16.92 18.86
CA HIS A 470 11.17 17.70 18.62
C HIS A 470 11.77 17.42 17.24
N GLY A 471 10.89 17.35 16.23
CA GLY A 471 11.24 17.13 14.84
C GLY A 471 11.43 15.66 14.42
N GLN A 472 11.34 14.69 15.34
CA GLN A 472 11.63 13.28 15.03
C GLN A 472 10.54 12.57 14.18
N LEU A 473 9.30 13.04 14.23
CA LEU A 473 8.20 12.54 13.39
C LEU A 473 7.95 13.40 12.14
N SER A 474 8.78 14.43 11.89
CA SER A 474 8.57 15.39 10.81
C SER A 474 9.01 14.85 9.44
N LEU A 475 8.10 14.88 8.46
CA LEU A 475 8.48 14.81 7.05
C LEU A 475 9.21 16.08 6.59
N SER A 476 9.91 16.00 5.45
CA SER A 476 10.39 17.19 4.73
C SER A 476 9.21 18.08 4.33
N LEU A 477 9.46 19.37 4.12
CA LEU A 477 8.50 20.28 3.49
C LEU A 477 8.58 20.25 1.95
N GLU A 478 9.56 19.55 1.37
CA GLU A 478 9.73 19.43 -0.07
C GLU A 478 8.75 18.40 -0.66
N ARG A 479 8.13 18.72 -1.79
CA ARG A 479 7.22 17.84 -2.53
C ARG A 479 7.60 17.81 -4.00
N MET A 480 7.97 16.63 -4.48
CA MET A 480 8.13 16.40 -5.91
C MET A 480 6.79 16.06 -6.54
N ILE A 481 6.46 16.70 -7.66
CA ILE A 481 5.24 16.47 -8.44
C ILE A 481 5.63 16.18 -9.90
N LEU A 482 5.16 15.05 -10.42
CA LEU A 482 5.16 14.68 -11.83
C LEU A 482 3.72 14.35 -12.24
N VAL A 483 3.32 14.78 -13.44
CA VAL A 483 2.02 14.44 -14.03
C VAL A 483 2.28 13.79 -15.38
N ASP A 484 1.97 12.50 -15.45
CA ASP A 484 2.06 11.68 -16.65
C ASP A 484 0.70 11.69 -17.37
N ILE A 485 0.70 12.00 -18.66
CA ILE A 485 -0.46 11.95 -19.56
C ILE A 485 -0.33 10.70 -20.42
N ASP A 486 -1.04 9.63 -20.05
CA ASP A 486 -1.13 8.40 -20.83
C ASP A 486 -2.03 8.60 -22.08
N ASP A 487 -2.15 7.57 -22.92
CA ASP A 487 -3.05 7.52 -24.09
C ASP A 487 -2.85 8.59 -25.18
N ILE A 488 -1.67 9.20 -25.28
CA ILE A 488 -1.35 10.13 -26.38
C ILE A 488 -1.43 9.38 -27.72
N PHE A 489 -2.25 9.94 -28.62
CA PHE A 489 -2.73 9.39 -29.89
C PHE A 489 -3.73 8.22 -29.81
N VAL A 490 -4.05 7.65 -28.65
CA VAL A 490 -4.90 6.43 -28.56
C VAL A 490 -6.40 6.72 -28.73
N GLY A 491 -6.88 7.85 -28.21
CA GLY A 491 -8.31 8.14 -28.03
C GLY A 491 -9.17 8.08 -29.30
N GLU A 492 -10.43 7.66 -29.13
CA GLU A 492 -11.44 7.57 -30.21
C GLU A 492 -11.85 8.96 -30.74
N LYS A 493 -12.45 9.00 -31.93
CA LYS A 493 -12.89 10.25 -32.58
C LYS A 493 -13.89 11.01 -31.70
N GLY A 494 -13.65 12.30 -31.50
CA GLY A 494 -14.41 13.15 -30.58
C GLY A 494 -13.90 13.11 -29.13
N THR A 495 -12.77 12.45 -28.85
CA THR A 495 -12.13 12.40 -27.51
C THR A 495 -10.67 12.84 -27.49
N ARG A 496 -10.11 13.21 -28.64
CA ARG A 496 -8.69 13.61 -28.79
C ARG A 496 -8.52 15.11 -28.57
N LEU A 497 -7.27 15.55 -28.46
CA LEU A 497 -6.93 16.96 -28.32
C LEU A 497 -7.08 17.70 -29.65
N ARG A 498 -7.59 18.92 -29.60
CA ARG A 498 -7.58 19.89 -30.69
C ARG A 498 -6.41 20.88 -30.52
N PRO A 499 -6.01 21.65 -31.55
CA PRO A 499 -4.88 22.58 -31.45
C PRO A 499 -5.00 23.60 -30.30
N ASP A 500 -6.22 24.00 -29.92
CA ASP A 500 -6.42 24.88 -28.76
C ASP A 500 -6.29 24.16 -27.41
N ASP A 501 -6.63 22.87 -27.31
CA ASP A 501 -6.40 22.08 -26.09
C ASP A 501 -4.90 21.94 -25.82
N VAL A 502 -4.11 21.69 -26.87
CA VAL A 502 -2.64 21.64 -26.81
C VAL A 502 -2.04 23.02 -26.50
N ARG A 503 -2.62 24.11 -27.02
CA ARG A 503 -2.23 25.48 -26.66
C ARG A 503 -2.50 25.76 -25.18
N ALA A 504 -3.66 25.36 -24.66
CA ALA A 504 -4.01 25.48 -23.24
C ALA A 504 -3.10 24.62 -22.34
N LEU A 505 -2.72 23.43 -22.79
CA LEU A 505 -1.75 22.54 -22.13
C LEU A 505 -0.38 23.21 -21.96
N ILE A 506 0.17 23.81 -23.03
CA ILE A 506 1.46 24.54 -22.98
C ILE A 506 1.34 25.80 -22.11
N ALA A 507 0.25 26.57 -22.23
CA ALA A 507 0.03 27.76 -21.42
C ALA A 507 -0.04 27.43 -19.92
N THR A 508 -0.81 26.40 -19.56
CA THR A 508 -0.97 25.96 -18.16
C THR A 508 0.29 25.30 -17.63
N GLN A 509 1.06 24.58 -18.46
CA GLN A 509 2.39 24.09 -18.09
C GLN A 509 3.31 25.23 -17.66
N ARG A 510 3.33 26.35 -18.40
CA ARG A 510 4.15 27.53 -18.07
C ARG A 510 3.66 28.23 -16.80
N ILE A 511 2.34 28.31 -16.56
CA ILE A 511 1.77 28.83 -15.30
C ILE A 511 2.15 27.94 -14.11
N ILE A 512 2.03 26.62 -14.23
CA ILE A 512 2.41 25.68 -13.18
C ILE A 512 3.92 25.71 -12.95
N GLY A 513 4.74 25.81 -14.00
CA GLY A 513 6.20 25.94 -13.89
C GLY A 513 6.68 27.16 -13.09
N GLY A 514 5.89 28.24 -13.03
CA GLY A 514 6.13 29.38 -12.15
C GLY A 514 5.83 29.12 -10.66
N MET A 515 5.01 28.12 -10.35
CA MET A 515 4.63 27.70 -9.00
C MET A 515 5.37 26.44 -8.52
N VAL A 516 5.84 25.62 -9.46
CA VAL A 516 6.50 24.32 -9.28
C VAL A 516 7.72 24.27 -10.21
N PRO A 517 8.91 24.70 -9.75
CA PRO A 517 10.09 24.77 -10.61
C PRO A 517 10.44 23.43 -11.26
N GLY A 518 10.77 23.48 -12.55
CA GLY A 518 11.08 22.30 -13.37
C GLY A 518 9.87 21.55 -13.92
N PHE A 519 8.63 21.96 -13.61
CA PHE A 519 7.42 21.24 -14.05
C PHE A 519 7.25 21.25 -15.58
N ARG A 520 7.12 20.04 -16.14
CA ARG A 520 6.67 19.76 -17.52
C ARG A 520 5.79 18.51 -17.49
N PHE A 521 4.74 18.50 -18.30
CA PHE A 521 3.93 17.31 -18.52
C PHE A 521 4.76 16.24 -19.23
N ASN A 522 4.48 14.98 -18.91
CA ASN A 522 5.19 13.81 -19.40
C ASN A 522 4.24 12.94 -20.23
N LEU A 523 4.49 12.80 -21.53
CA LEU A 523 3.52 12.29 -22.51
C LEU A 523 3.80 10.83 -22.88
N GLY A 524 2.83 9.97 -22.58
CA GLY A 524 2.84 8.53 -22.86
C GLY A 524 2.18 8.21 -24.19
N PHE A 525 2.98 7.93 -25.23
CA PHE A 525 2.48 7.81 -26.61
C PHE A 525 2.41 6.37 -27.13
N SER A 526 1.37 6.12 -27.93
CA SER A 526 1.17 4.92 -28.75
C SER A 526 1.01 5.30 -30.23
N GLY A 527 2.13 5.28 -30.98
CA GLY A 527 2.18 5.84 -32.34
C GLY A 527 1.28 5.15 -33.38
N LYS A 528 0.77 3.93 -33.11
CA LYS A 528 -0.11 3.20 -34.06
C LYS A 528 -1.37 3.99 -34.43
N TYR A 529 -1.83 4.87 -33.55
CA TYR A 529 -3.11 5.57 -33.64
C TYR A 529 -2.96 7.08 -33.94
N TYR A 530 -1.75 7.53 -34.31
CA TYR A 530 -1.55 8.87 -34.87
C TYR A 530 -2.45 9.08 -36.10
N HIS A 531 -3.09 10.25 -36.20
CA HIS A 531 -4.04 10.62 -37.27
C HIS A 531 -5.33 9.78 -37.38
N HIS A 532 -5.68 9.00 -36.35
CA HIS A 532 -6.95 8.26 -36.31
C HIS A 532 -8.19 9.12 -35.94
N GLY A 533 -8.07 10.45 -35.85
CA GLY A 533 -9.13 11.37 -35.42
C GLY A 533 -10.07 11.87 -36.52
N THR A 534 -10.74 12.99 -36.23
CA THR A 534 -11.28 13.94 -37.20
C THR A 534 -10.19 14.87 -37.74
N ARG A 535 -10.49 15.70 -38.76
CA ARG A 535 -9.51 16.66 -39.32
C ARG A 535 -8.95 17.62 -38.26
N GLU A 536 -9.79 18.08 -37.33
CA GLU A 536 -9.36 19.02 -36.28
C GLU A 536 -8.50 18.33 -35.22
N GLU A 537 -8.87 17.10 -34.82
CA GLU A 537 -8.07 16.29 -33.88
C GLU A 537 -6.72 15.88 -34.48
N ASN A 538 -6.65 15.58 -35.78
CA ASN A 538 -5.37 15.28 -36.44
C ASN A 538 -4.44 16.50 -36.48
N LEU A 539 -4.98 17.72 -36.62
CA LEU A 539 -4.19 18.95 -36.45
C LEU A 539 -3.74 19.15 -34.99
N GLY A 540 -4.48 18.60 -34.01
CA GLY A 540 -4.06 18.53 -32.61
C GLY A 540 -2.90 17.55 -32.39
N ASP A 541 -2.98 16.35 -32.98
CA ASP A 541 -1.86 15.39 -33.03
C ASP A 541 -0.61 16.04 -33.65
N ASP A 542 -0.75 16.75 -34.77
CA ASP A 542 0.35 17.46 -35.43
C ASP A 542 0.92 18.59 -34.58
N PHE A 543 0.07 19.35 -33.88
CA PHE A 543 0.51 20.45 -33.04
C PHE A 543 1.22 19.95 -31.76
N LEU A 544 0.91 18.74 -31.27
CA LEU A 544 1.76 18.07 -30.27
C LEU A 544 3.15 17.76 -30.83
N LEU A 545 3.24 17.20 -32.03
CA LEU A 545 4.52 16.81 -32.64
C LEU A 545 5.39 18.02 -33.04
N GLN A 546 4.78 19.11 -33.49
CA GLN A 546 5.46 20.40 -33.71
C GLN A 546 6.04 20.99 -32.40
N ASN A 547 5.47 20.64 -31.24
CA ASN A 547 5.87 21.14 -29.92
C ASN A 547 6.56 20.07 -29.05
N VAL A 548 7.16 19.02 -29.63
CA VAL A 548 7.87 17.94 -28.89
C VAL A 548 8.81 18.47 -27.80
N GLN A 549 9.51 19.57 -28.07
CA GLN A 549 10.51 20.16 -27.16
C GLN A 549 9.93 20.89 -25.93
N GLU A 550 8.61 21.12 -25.86
CA GLU A 550 7.92 21.63 -24.66
C GLU A 550 7.62 20.53 -23.63
N PHE A 551 7.54 19.26 -24.06
CA PHE A 551 7.07 18.14 -23.23
C PHE A 551 8.18 17.15 -22.86
N ASN A 552 8.00 16.40 -21.77
CA ASN A 552 8.75 15.16 -21.55
C ASN A 552 7.99 14.01 -22.23
N TRP A 553 8.66 12.91 -22.58
CA TRP A 553 8.04 11.80 -23.33
C TRP A 553 8.46 10.41 -22.82
N PHE A 554 7.54 9.46 -22.89
CA PHE A 554 7.80 8.03 -22.63
C PHE A 554 6.96 7.12 -23.53
N SER A 555 7.46 5.91 -23.80
CA SER A 555 6.72 4.93 -24.59
C SER A 555 5.59 4.32 -23.77
N HIS A 556 4.39 4.25 -24.37
CA HIS A 556 3.23 3.53 -23.85
C HIS A 556 2.86 2.29 -24.72
N MET A 557 3.88 1.69 -25.36
CA MET A 557 3.80 0.64 -26.39
C MET A 557 3.14 1.08 -27.71
N TRP A 558 3.22 0.26 -28.77
CA TRP A 558 2.77 0.65 -30.12
C TRP A 558 1.25 0.66 -30.27
N LYS A 559 0.59 -0.46 -29.96
CA LYS A 559 -0.87 -0.68 -30.10
C LYS A 559 -1.66 -0.42 -28.81
N HIS A 560 -1.09 0.26 -27.81
CA HIS A 560 -1.65 0.32 -26.45
C HIS A 560 -2.01 -1.08 -25.87
N GLN A 561 -1.33 -2.14 -26.34
CA GLN A 561 -1.68 -3.52 -25.99
C GLN A 561 -0.99 -3.98 -24.69
N GLN A 562 -1.77 -4.56 -23.78
CA GLN A 562 -1.34 -4.94 -22.43
C GLN A 562 -0.27 -6.06 -22.45
N PRO A 563 0.90 -5.91 -21.78
CA PRO A 563 2.01 -6.87 -21.83
C PRO A 563 1.70 -8.31 -21.46
N HIS A 564 0.75 -8.56 -20.54
CA HIS A 564 0.40 -9.91 -20.10
C HIS A 564 -0.25 -10.77 -21.21
N LEU A 565 -0.64 -10.15 -22.33
CA LEU A 565 -1.18 -10.83 -23.51
C LEU A 565 -0.09 -11.39 -24.44
N TYR A 566 1.19 -11.17 -24.11
CA TYR A 566 2.34 -11.67 -24.86
C TYR A 566 3.09 -12.71 -24.02
N ASP A 567 3.02 -13.98 -24.42
CA ASP A 567 3.82 -15.07 -23.86
C ASP A 567 5.13 -15.31 -24.67
N ASN A 568 5.39 -14.49 -25.71
CA ASN A 568 6.59 -14.56 -26.54
C ASN A 568 7.36 -13.22 -26.50
N LEU A 569 8.62 -13.27 -26.06
CA LEU A 569 9.49 -12.09 -25.90
C LEU A 569 9.78 -11.36 -27.21
N THR A 570 9.97 -12.10 -28.31
CA THR A 570 10.34 -11.54 -29.62
C THR A 570 9.18 -10.72 -30.21
N LEU A 571 7.95 -11.20 -30.05
CA LEU A 571 6.75 -10.46 -30.47
C LEU A 571 6.56 -9.16 -29.66
N LEU A 572 6.73 -9.24 -28.33
CA LEU A 572 6.65 -8.07 -27.45
C LEU A 572 7.74 -7.03 -27.77
N MET A 573 8.97 -7.49 -28.03
CA MET A 573 10.07 -6.61 -28.45
C MET A 573 9.79 -5.96 -29.82
N GLY A 574 9.28 -6.71 -30.80
CA GLY A 574 8.93 -6.17 -32.12
C GLY A 574 7.90 -5.05 -32.05
N GLU A 575 6.83 -5.23 -31.26
CA GLU A 575 5.83 -4.19 -31.01
C GLU A 575 6.44 -2.95 -30.34
N MET A 576 7.30 -3.11 -29.33
CA MET A 576 8.02 -1.98 -28.72
C MET A 576 8.93 -1.26 -29.72
N GLN A 577 9.51 -1.99 -30.67
CA GLN A 577 10.46 -1.47 -31.65
C GLN A 577 9.78 -0.66 -32.77
N LEU A 578 8.50 -0.96 -33.09
CA LEU A 578 7.67 -0.10 -33.95
C LEU A 578 7.40 1.27 -33.31
N ASN A 579 7.05 1.31 -32.01
CA ASN A 579 6.87 2.58 -31.29
C ASN A 579 8.19 3.36 -31.16
N TYR A 580 9.32 2.66 -31.15
CA TYR A 580 10.66 3.26 -31.12
C TYR A 580 11.07 3.84 -32.48
N ALA A 581 10.66 3.21 -33.59
CA ALA A 581 10.85 3.74 -34.93
C ALA A 581 10.04 5.04 -35.14
N PHE A 582 8.75 5.02 -34.81
CA PHE A 582 7.88 6.21 -34.82
C PHE A 582 8.45 7.36 -33.99
N ALA A 583 9.00 7.05 -32.80
CA ALA A 583 9.63 8.06 -31.95
C ALA A 583 10.84 8.73 -32.64
N LYS A 584 11.67 7.97 -33.37
CA LYS A 584 12.79 8.53 -34.15
C LYS A 584 12.31 9.37 -35.33
N GLU A 585 11.30 8.89 -36.07
CA GLU A 585 10.72 9.56 -37.23
C GLU A 585 10.17 10.95 -36.87
N HIS A 586 9.48 11.06 -35.74
CA HIS A 586 8.91 12.32 -35.25
C HIS A 586 9.79 13.05 -34.21
N ASN A 587 11.08 12.75 -34.14
CA ASN A 587 12.08 13.39 -33.25
C ASN A 587 11.75 13.37 -31.74
N ILE A 588 10.92 12.43 -31.28
CA ILE A 588 10.56 12.22 -29.88
C ILE A 588 11.78 11.65 -29.10
N PRO A 589 12.17 12.22 -27.94
CA PRO A 589 13.31 11.74 -27.17
C PRO A 589 13.20 10.27 -26.74
N THR A 590 14.06 9.41 -27.29
CA THR A 590 14.04 7.95 -27.02
C THR A 590 14.86 7.52 -25.79
N SER A 591 15.58 8.45 -25.16
CA SER A 591 16.57 8.17 -24.10
C SER A 591 16.10 8.48 -22.67
N SER A 592 14.80 8.64 -22.43
CA SER A 592 14.24 9.04 -21.12
C SER A 592 14.49 8.03 -20.00
N GLY A 593 14.70 6.74 -20.33
CA GLY A 593 14.85 5.65 -19.36
C GLY A 593 13.57 5.36 -18.55
N TYR A 594 12.44 5.94 -18.96
CA TYR A 594 11.12 5.79 -18.34
C TYR A 594 10.12 5.24 -19.36
N SER A 595 9.28 4.31 -18.93
CA SER A 595 8.15 3.78 -19.70
C SER A 595 7.09 3.26 -18.73
N ILE A 596 5.84 3.25 -19.18
CA ILE A 596 4.69 2.76 -18.42
C ILE A 596 3.92 1.85 -19.37
N SER A 597 3.48 0.68 -18.92
CA SER A 597 2.70 -0.22 -19.76
C SER A 597 1.21 0.14 -19.75
N PRO A 598 0.49 -0.16 -20.85
CA PRO A 598 -0.96 -0.08 -20.92
C PRO A 598 -1.64 -0.72 -19.70
N HIS A 599 -2.51 0.05 -19.03
CA HIS A 599 -3.21 -0.34 -17.79
C HIS A 599 -2.29 -0.87 -16.66
N HIS A 600 -1.02 -0.46 -16.60
CA HIS A 600 0.02 -0.96 -15.68
C HIS A 600 0.31 -2.47 -15.74
N SER A 601 -0.26 -3.18 -16.72
CA SER A 601 -0.18 -4.63 -16.82
C SER A 601 1.27 -5.10 -16.99
N GLY A 602 1.64 -6.14 -16.24
CA GLY A 602 2.98 -6.72 -16.24
C GLY A 602 4.02 -5.94 -15.43
N VAL A 603 3.74 -4.71 -14.96
CA VAL A 603 4.57 -4.07 -13.93
C VAL A 603 4.31 -4.75 -12.60
N TYR A 604 3.03 -4.83 -12.22
CA TYR A 604 2.53 -5.63 -11.13
C TYR A 604 1.09 -6.11 -11.41
N PRO A 605 0.75 -7.40 -11.27
CA PRO A 605 1.66 -8.53 -11.07
C PRO A 605 2.76 -8.57 -12.13
N ALA A 606 3.99 -8.89 -11.70
CA ALA A 606 5.16 -8.80 -12.58
C ALA A 606 5.06 -9.81 -13.72
N HIS A 607 5.42 -9.38 -14.94
CA HIS A 607 5.54 -10.24 -16.12
C HIS A 607 6.96 -10.13 -16.64
N GLU A 608 7.77 -11.17 -16.47
CA GLU A 608 9.22 -11.13 -16.69
C GLU A 608 9.59 -10.66 -18.11
N LEU A 609 8.78 -11.02 -19.11
CA LEU A 609 8.99 -10.62 -20.50
C LEU A 609 8.94 -9.10 -20.71
N LEU A 610 8.13 -8.38 -19.92
CA LEU A 610 8.06 -6.91 -19.96
C LEU A 610 9.39 -6.30 -19.51
N TYR A 611 9.88 -6.70 -18.34
CA TYR A 611 11.15 -6.20 -17.78
C TYR A 611 12.35 -6.53 -18.70
N HIS A 612 12.32 -7.67 -19.40
CA HIS A 612 13.34 -8.01 -20.40
C HIS A 612 13.23 -7.19 -21.70
N ALA A 613 12.03 -7.02 -22.26
CA ALA A 613 11.82 -6.26 -23.49
C ALA A 613 12.14 -4.76 -23.29
N TRP A 614 11.66 -4.17 -22.20
CA TRP A 614 11.90 -2.77 -21.84
C TRP A 614 13.38 -2.42 -21.75
N LYS A 615 14.20 -3.28 -21.14
CA LYS A 615 15.67 -3.06 -21.10
C LYS A 615 16.30 -3.10 -22.49
N ARG A 616 15.89 -4.06 -23.33
CA ARG A 616 16.51 -4.30 -24.64
C ARG A 616 16.14 -3.25 -25.69
N VAL A 617 14.91 -2.75 -25.67
CA VAL A 617 14.40 -1.80 -26.69
C VAL A 617 14.48 -0.35 -26.21
N TRP A 618 14.18 -0.08 -24.94
CA TRP A 618 13.99 1.28 -24.40
C TRP A 618 14.99 1.67 -23.29
N ASN A 619 15.89 0.77 -22.89
CA ASN A 619 16.83 0.96 -21.78
C ASN A 619 16.16 1.48 -20.48
N VAL A 620 14.96 0.97 -20.19
CA VAL A 620 14.16 1.44 -19.05
C VAL A 620 14.86 1.15 -17.74
N LYS A 621 14.97 2.20 -16.90
CA LYS A 621 15.50 2.17 -15.54
C LYS A 621 14.41 2.45 -14.50
N VAL A 622 13.34 3.14 -14.89
CA VAL A 622 12.23 3.51 -14.01
C VAL A 622 10.87 3.22 -14.68
N THR A 623 9.90 2.80 -13.89
CA THR A 623 8.48 2.78 -14.25
C THR A 623 7.64 3.16 -13.03
N SER A 624 6.34 3.38 -13.20
CA SER A 624 5.40 3.59 -12.10
C SER A 624 4.19 2.66 -12.21
N THR A 625 3.56 2.35 -11.08
CA THR A 625 2.31 1.58 -11.04
C THR A 625 1.43 1.96 -9.86
N GLU A 626 0.11 1.93 -10.07
CA GLU A 626 -0.87 2.09 -8.99
C GLU A 626 -1.24 0.78 -8.28
N GLU A 627 -0.81 -0.37 -8.83
CA GLU A 627 -1.26 -1.72 -8.43
C GLU A 627 -0.49 -2.26 -7.19
N TYR A 628 0.75 -1.82 -6.96
CA TYR A 628 1.68 -2.48 -6.04
C TYR A 628 1.78 -1.85 -4.63
N PRO A 629 1.87 -2.67 -3.56
CA PRO A 629 1.50 -4.09 -3.48
C PRO A 629 -0.03 -4.28 -3.44
N HIS A 630 -0.77 -3.20 -3.25
CA HIS A 630 -2.23 -3.14 -3.24
C HIS A 630 -2.72 -1.96 -4.08
N LEU A 631 -3.60 -2.24 -5.05
CA LEU A 631 -4.35 -1.23 -5.80
C LEU A 631 -5.10 -0.27 -4.87
N ARG A 632 -5.70 -0.80 -3.79
CA ARG A 632 -6.46 -0.05 -2.77
C ARG A 632 -6.19 -0.62 -1.37
N PRO A 633 -6.23 0.21 -0.30
CA PRO A 633 -6.31 1.68 -0.33
C PRO A 633 -4.95 2.31 -0.70
N ALA A 634 -4.97 3.44 -1.42
CA ALA A 634 -3.78 4.04 -2.03
C ALA A 634 -2.62 4.34 -1.04
N ARG A 635 -2.93 4.65 0.22
CA ARG A 635 -1.97 4.82 1.32
C ARG A 635 -1.02 3.62 1.56
N LEU A 636 -1.37 2.44 1.06
CA LEU A 636 -0.54 1.22 1.14
C LEU A 636 0.30 0.95 -0.12
N ARG A 637 0.22 1.79 -1.16
CA ARG A 637 1.10 1.70 -2.35
C ARG A 637 2.55 1.99 -1.98
N ARG A 638 3.51 1.25 -2.53
CA ARG A 638 4.93 1.31 -2.16
C ARG A 638 5.83 1.27 -3.39
N GLY A 639 7.13 1.52 -3.22
CA GLY A 639 8.12 1.25 -4.25
C GLY A 639 8.62 -0.20 -4.21
N PHE A 640 9.29 -0.64 -5.28
CA PHE A 640 10.17 -1.82 -5.27
C PHE A 640 11.21 -1.74 -6.40
N ILE A 641 12.30 -2.51 -6.29
CA ILE A 641 13.23 -2.71 -7.40
C ILE A 641 13.12 -4.16 -7.89
N HIS A 642 12.77 -4.35 -9.16
CA HIS A 642 12.76 -5.67 -9.80
C HIS A 642 13.58 -5.67 -11.09
N ARG A 643 14.39 -6.70 -11.29
CA ARG A 643 15.38 -6.79 -12.39
C ARG A 643 16.21 -5.52 -12.60
N ASN A 644 16.55 -4.75 -11.55
CA ASN A 644 17.22 -3.45 -11.63
C ASN A 644 16.42 -2.34 -12.36
N ILE A 645 15.09 -2.49 -12.48
CA ILE A 645 14.18 -1.39 -12.81
C ILE A 645 13.54 -0.93 -11.49
N MET A 646 13.60 0.37 -11.23
CA MET A 646 12.97 1.02 -10.09
C MET A 646 11.49 1.26 -10.38
N VAL A 647 10.60 0.73 -9.54
CA VAL A 647 9.14 0.86 -9.67
C VAL A 647 8.63 1.79 -8.58
N LEU A 648 7.93 2.85 -8.99
CA LEU A 648 7.42 3.89 -8.08
C LEU A 648 5.89 3.83 -7.91
N PRO A 649 5.34 4.16 -6.73
CA PRO A 649 3.89 4.16 -6.51
C PRO A 649 3.23 5.33 -7.22
N ARG A 650 2.36 5.03 -8.19
CA ARG A 650 1.58 6.01 -8.93
C ARG A 650 0.31 6.38 -8.16
N GLN A 651 -0.09 7.63 -8.28
CA GLN A 651 -1.22 8.24 -7.59
C GLN A 651 -2.35 8.57 -8.57
N THR A 652 -3.59 8.47 -8.09
CA THR A 652 -4.80 8.84 -8.82
C THR A 652 -5.24 10.26 -8.44
N CYS A 653 -5.75 11.04 -9.39
CA CYS A 653 -6.19 12.43 -9.16
C CYS A 653 -7.72 12.63 -9.20
N GLY A 654 -8.51 11.55 -9.10
CA GLY A 654 -9.98 11.59 -9.17
C GLY A 654 -10.57 11.67 -10.59
N LEU A 655 -9.77 12.01 -11.60
CA LEU A 655 -10.19 12.07 -13.00
C LEU A 655 -10.13 10.67 -13.64
N PHE A 656 -11.19 10.28 -14.35
CA PHE A 656 -11.29 9.00 -15.06
C PHE A 656 -11.02 9.18 -16.56
N THR A 657 -10.59 8.12 -17.24
CA THR A 657 -10.16 8.10 -18.67
C THR A 657 -11.21 8.61 -19.68
N HIS A 658 -12.50 8.69 -19.30
CA HIS A 658 -13.58 9.21 -20.17
C HIS A 658 -14.26 10.48 -19.62
N THR A 659 -13.77 11.04 -18.51
CA THR A 659 -14.32 12.27 -17.92
C THR A 659 -13.67 13.50 -18.57
N MET A 660 -14.31 13.98 -19.63
CA MET A 660 -13.92 15.16 -20.42
C MET A 660 -14.77 16.41 -20.16
N TYR A 661 -15.88 16.25 -19.43
CA TYR A 661 -16.87 17.30 -19.18
C TYR A 661 -17.21 17.39 -17.69
N ILE A 662 -17.32 18.60 -17.15
CA ILE A 662 -17.53 18.82 -15.70
C ILE A 662 -18.87 18.24 -15.23
N ASP A 663 -19.92 18.39 -16.03
CA ASP A 663 -21.27 17.82 -15.79
C ASP A 663 -21.30 16.28 -15.86
N ARG A 664 -20.22 15.65 -16.36
CA ARG A 664 -20.05 14.18 -16.39
C ARG A 664 -19.04 13.69 -15.34
N TYR A 665 -18.53 14.55 -14.48
CA TYR A 665 -17.72 14.13 -13.33
C TYR A 665 -18.62 13.45 -12.28
N PRO A 666 -18.27 12.29 -11.72
CA PRO A 666 -19.08 11.62 -10.70
C PRO A 666 -19.25 12.47 -9.43
N GLY A 667 -20.46 13.00 -9.22
CA GLY A 667 -20.77 13.95 -8.14
C GLY A 667 -20.66 15.43 -8.53
N GLY A 668 -20.47 15.74 -9.81
CA GLY A 668 -20.43 17.10 -10.35
C GLY A 668 -19.23 17.93 -9.87
N ARG A 669 -19.29 19.25 -10.13
CA ARG A 669 -18.21 20.18 -9.77
C ARG A 669 -17.83 20.10 -8.29
N ASP A 670 -18.82 20.07 -7.41
CA ASP A 670 -18.61 20.14 -5.96
C ASP A 670 -17.73 19.00 -5.43
N LYS A 671 -17.82 17.79 -6.00
CA LYS A 671 -16.95 16.66 -5.63
C LYS A 671 -15.55 16.68 -6.26
N LEU A 672 -15.35 17.41 -7.36
CA LEU A 672 -14.00 17.71 -7.84
C LEU A 672 -13.36 18.78 -6.95
N ASP A 673 -14.11 19.84 -6.64
CA ASP A 673 -13.66 20.96 -5.83
C ASP A 673 -13.40 20.55 -4.37
N GLU A 674 -14.18 19.64 -3.79
CA GLU A 674 -13.93 19.02 -2.48
C GLU A 674 -12.59 18.24 -2.46
N SER A 675 -12.27 17.48 -3.52
CA SER A 675 -11.01 16.73 -3.62
C SER A 675 -9.78 17.67 -3.68
N ILE A 676 -9.96 18.83 -4.31
CA ILE A 676 -8.96 19.90 -4.45
C ILE A 676 -8.81 20.71 -3.15
N GLN A 677 -9.91 21.01 -2.46
CA GLN A 677 -9.96 21.92 -1.31
C GLN A 677 -9.99 21.13 0.01
N GLY A 678 -8.85 20.52 0.36
CA GLY A 678 -8.70 19.76 1.61
C GLY A 678 -8.99 18.27 1.50
N GLY A 679 -9.61 17.80 0.41
CA GLY A 679 -9.94 16.39 0.16
C GLY A 679 -8.79 15.52 -0.34
N GLU A 680 -9.13 14.46 -1.09
CA GLU A 680 -8.20 13.35 -1.41
C GLU A 680 -6.97 13.78 -2.21
N LEU A 681 -7.13 14.60 -3.26
CA LEU A 681 -6.00 15.04 -4.08
C LEU A 681 -5.04 15.94 -3.29
N PHE A 682 -5.59 16.90 -2.53
CA PHE A 682 -4.80 17.74 -1.63
C PHE A 682 -4.03 16.90 -0.60
N GLN A 683 -4.73 16.04 0.14
CA GLN A 683 -4.12 15.18 1.17
C GLN A 683 -3.05 14.25 0.59
N THR A 684 -3.26 13.73 -0.62
CA THR A 684 -2.27 12.90 -1.32
C THR A 684 -0.96 13.63 -1.58
N ILE A 685 -1.01 14.90 -2.00
CA ILE A 685 0.20 15.73 -2.19
C ILE A 685 0.83 16.11 -0.84
N VAL A 686 0.01 16.39 0.19
CA VAL A 686 0.52 16.71 1.53
C VAL A 686 1.29 15.53 2.14
N TYR A 687 0.79 14.30 2.07
CA TYR A 687 1.38 13.17 2.79
C TYR A 687 2.54 12.45 2.03
N ASN A 688 2.60 12.54 0.69
CA ASN A 688 3.67 11.90 -0.10
C ASN A 688 4.81 12.89 -0.44
N PRO A 689 6.07 12.64 -0.05
CA PRO A 689 7.22 13.44 -0.50
C PRO A 689 7.44 13.46 -2.02
N ILE A 690 7.01 12.40 -2.72
CA ILE A 690 7.14 12.21 -4.17
C ILE A 690 5.79 11.77 -4.72
N ASN A 691 5.25 12.53 -5.67
CA ASN A 691 3.95 12.32 -6.30
C ASN A 691 4.13 12.13 -7.80
N ILE A 692 3.64 11.01 -8.33
CA ILE A 692 3.54 10.75 -9.76
C ILE A 692 2.07 10.48 -10.06
N PHE A 693 1.39 11.41 -10.71
CA PHE A 693 -0.03 11.30 -11.02
C PHE A 693 -0.26 10.69 -12.41
N MET A 694 -1.24 9.80 -12.49
CA MET A 694 -1.80 9.30 -13.74
C MET A 694 -2.95 10.22 -14.20
N THR A 695 -2.84 10.75 -15.40
CA THR A 695 -3.95 11.27 -16.22
C THR A 695 -3.88 10.65 -17.62
N HIS A 696 -4.91 10.89 -18.44
CA HIS A 696 -4.98 10.40 -19.81
C HIS A 696 -5.23 11.59 -20.76
N MET A 697 -4.84 11.47 -22.02
CA MET A 697 -5.00 12.49 -23.07
C MET A 697 -6.38 13.19 -23.02
N SER A 698 -7.46 12.41 -22.93
CA SER A 698 -8.84 12.88 -22.88
C SER A 698 -9.13 13.87 -21.74
N ASN A 699 -8.44 13.80 -20.60
CA ASN A 699 -8.65 14.70 -19.46
C ASN A 699 -8.19 16.15 -19.73
N TYR A 700 -7.52 16.39 -20.86
CA TYR A 700 -7.04 17.69 -21.32
C TYR A 700 -7.83 18.22 -22.54
N GLY A 701 -8.76 17.44 -23.10
CA GLY A 701 -9.67 17.89 -24.15
C GLY A 701 -10.96 18.48 -23.57
N SER A 702 -11.71 19.20 -24.42
CA SER A 702 -13.00 19.83 -24.09
C SER A 702 -12.94 20.70 -22.82
N ASP A 703 -13.58 20.32 -21.70
CA ASP A 703 -13.60 21.15 -20.48
C ASP A 703 -12.23 21.17 -19.76
N ARG A 704 -11.19 20.48 -20.28
CA ARG A 704 -9.78 20.59 -19.82
C ARG A 704 -9.59 20.31 -18.32
N LEU A 705 -10.39 19.39 -17.77
CA LEU A 705 -10.53 19.17 -16.32
C LEU A 705 -9.19 18.95 -15.59
N ALA A 706 -8.21 18.29 -16.21
CA ALA A 706 -6.89 18.11 -15.61
C ALA A 706 -6.11 19.42 -15.43
N LEU A 707 -6.25 20.38 -16.34
CA LEU A 707 -5.62 21.70 -16.22
C LEU A 707 -6.20 22.47 -15.03
N TYR A 708 -7.52 22.51 -14.93
CA TYR A 708 -8.24 23.09 -13.78
C TYR A 708 -7.83 22.43 -12.46
N THR A 709 -7.82 21.09 -12.42
CA THR A 709 -7.57 20.29 -11.21
C THR A 709 -6.18 20.55 -10.66
N PHE A 710 -5.13 20.43 -11.49
CA PHE A 710 -3.75 20.63 -11.02
C PHE A 710 -3.44 22.09 -10.72
N GLN A 711 -3.90 23.05 -11.54
CA GLN A 711 -3.68 24.46 -11.26
C GLN A 711 -4.37 24.89 -9.95
N SER A 712 -5.56 24.38 -9.67
CA SER A 712 -6.31 24.69 -8.45
C SER A 712 -5.67 24.07 -7.20
N VAL A 713 -5.33 22.77 -7.19
CA VAL A 713 -4.74 22.17 -5.97
C VAL A 713 -3.36 22.75 -5.65
N ILE A 714 -2.57 23.13 -6.66
CA ILE A 714 -1.27 23.79 -6.46
C ILE A 714 -1.45 25.17 -5.81
N LYS A 715 -2.44 25.97 -6.24
CA LYS A 715 -2.81 27.22 -5.54
C LYS A 715 -3.26 26.94 -4.09
N PHE A 716 -4.11 25.95 -3.87
CA PHE A 716 -4.62 25.63 -2.51
C PHE A 716 -3.50 25.20 -1.55
N LEU A 717 -2.56 24.37 -2.03
CA LEU A 717 -1.33 24.01 -1.30
C LEU A 717 -0.50 25.25 -0.95
N GLN A 718 -0.39 26.22 -1.86
CA GLN A 718 0.32 27.48 -1.62
C GLN A 718 -0.41 28.42 -0.64
N CYS A 719 -1.75 28.40 -0.59
CA CYS A 719 -2.49 29.13 0.44
C CYS A 719 -2.25 28.52 1.84
N TRP A 720 -2.43 27.20 1.97
CA TRP A 720 -2.61 26.53 3.27
C TRP A 720 -1.41 25.77 3.82
N THR A 721 -0.29 25.69 3.10
CA THR A 721 0.90 24.95 3.55
C THR A 721 2.20 25.71 3.30
N ASN A 722 3.24 25.35 4.07
CA ASN A 722 4.62 25.78 3.84
C ASN A 722 5.41 24.80 2.94
N LEU A 723 4.71 24.01 2.12
CA LEU A 723 5.33 23.02 1.24
C LEU A 723 6.08 23.69 0.08
N LYS A 724 7.29 23.20 -0.19
CA LYS A 724 8.12 23.60 -1.33
C LYS A 724 7.88 22.61 -2.47
N LEU A 725 7.06 23.01 -3.44
CA LEU A 725 6.72 22.17 -4.59
C LEU A 725 7.82 22.29 -5.66
N ALA A 726 8.21 21.17 -6.27
CA ALA A 726 9.16 21.11 -7.39
C ALA A 726 8.86 19.92 -8.31
N SER A 727 9.50 19.85 -9.46
CA SER A 727 9.46 18.69 -10.36
C SER A 727 10.86 18.24 -10.77
N ALA A 728 11.03 16.98 -11.14
CA ALA A 728 12.30 16.40 -11.58
C ALA A 728 12.08 15.18 -12.50
N PRO A 729 13.08 14.79 -13.31
CA PRO A 729 12.98 13.62 -14.18
C PRO A 729 12.73 12.31 -13.41
N PRO A 730 12.00 11.32 -13.98
CA PRO A 730 11.65 10.07 -13.29
C PRO A 730 12.83 9.30 -12.66
N ILE A 731 14.01 9.34 -13.28
CA ILE A 731 15.23 8.73 -12.74
C ILE A 731 15.65 9.38 -11.41
N GLN A 732 15.66 10.71 -11.35
CA GLN A 732 16.00 11.44 -10.13
C GLN A 732 14.95 11.23 -9.04
N LEU A 733 13.65 11.20 -9.42
CA LEU A 733 12.57 10.86 -8.48
C LEU A 733 12.75 9.46 -7.89
N ALA A 734 13.17 8.47 -8.69
CA ALA A 734 13.43 7.13 -8.19
C ALA A 734 14.62 7.06 -7.22
N GLU A 735 15.73 7.73 -7.56
CA GLU A 735 16.92 7.82 -6.69
C GLU A 735 16.66 8.60 -5.40
N MET A 736 15.69 9.52 -5.40
CA MET A 736 15.19 10.17 -4.18
C MET A 736 14.29 9.22 -3.38
N TYR A 737 13.40 8.48 -4.04
CA TYR A 737 12.46 7.56 -3.40
C TYR A 737 13.16 6.48 -2.57
N PHE A 738 14.06 5.69 -3.19
CA PHE A 738 14.75 4.60 -2.48
C PHE A 738 15.83 5.08 -1.51
N ARG A 739 16.15 6.39 -1.51
CA ARG A 739 16.98 7.05 -0.49
C ARG A 739 16.17 7.49 0.73
N LEU A 740 14.91 7.85 0.53
CA LEU A 740 13.95 8.11 1.62
C LEU A 740 13.39 6.82 2.22
N HIS A 741 13.25 5.77 1.41
CA HIS A 741 12.61 4.50 1.76
C HIS A 741 13.49 3.29 1.38
N PRO A 742 14.69 3.13 1.98
CA PRO A 742 15.59 2.01 1.68
C PRO A 742 14.98 0.64 2.03
N GLU A 743 14.03 0.59 2.97
CA GLU A 743 13.26 -0.61 3.33
C GLU A 743 12.23 -1.04 2.27
N GLU A 744 11.98 -0.19 1.27
CA GLU A 744 11.09 -0.47 0.14
C GLU A 744 11.85 -0.94 -1.12
N VAL A 745 13.19 -1.06 -1.08
CA VAL A 745 13.97 -1.62 -2.20
C VAL A 745 13.56 -3.07 -2.50
N ASP A 746 13.37 -3.86 -1.43
CA ASP A 746 12.92 -5.24 -1.49
C ASP A 746 11.46 -5.33 -1.97
N PRO A 747 11.15 -6.09 -3.03
CA PRO A 747 9.77 -6.38 -3.38
C PRO A 747 9.05 -7.16 -2.27
N VAL A 748 7.73 -7.11 -2.30
CA VAL A 748 6.83 -7.92 -1.46
C VAL A 748 5.75 -8.47 -2.39
N TRP A 749 6.01 -9.65 -2.96
CA TRP A 749 5.09 -10.31 -3.88
C TRP A 749 3.78 -10.66 -3.15
N GLY A 750 2.73 -9.91 -3.44
CA GLY A 750 1.37 -10.20 -3.00
C GLY A 750 0.70 -11.24 -3.89
N ASN A 751 -0.35 -11.88 -3.38
CA ASN A 751 -1.16 -12.84 -4.13
C ASN A 751 -1.95 -12.15 -5.28
N PRO A 752 -1.69 -12.48 -6.56
CA PRO A 752 -2.43 -11.91 -7.69
C PRO A 752 -3.91 -12.30 -7.73
N CYS A 753 -4.30 -13.34 -6.99
CA CYS A 753 -5.65 -13.91 -7.02
C CYS A 753 -6.64 -13.30 -6.02
N ASP A 754 -6.16 -12.53 -5.05
CA ASP A 754 -7.01 -11.87 -4.04
C ASP A 754 -7.60 -10.54 -4.55
N ASP A 755 -7.12 -10.02 -5.68
CA ASP A 755 -7.65 -8.84 -6.37
C ASP A 755 -8.10 -9.19 -7.80
N ALA A 756 -9.32 -8.78 -8.15
CA ALA A 756 -9.94 -9.11 -9.44
C ALA A 756 -9.33 -8.35 -10.63
N ARG A 757 -8.73 -7.17 -10.41
CA ARG A 757 -7.98 -6.43 -11.44
C ARG A 757 -6.62 -7.09 -11.64
N HIS A 758 -5.88 -7.40 -10.58
CA HIS A 758 -4.61 -8.13 -10.67
C HIS A 758 -4.77 -9.43 -11.45
N LYS A 759 -5.78 -10.26 -11.12
CA LYS A 759 -6.09 -11.50 -11.85
C LYS A 759 -6.46 -11.27 -13.32
N LYS A 760 -7.09 -10.14 -13.67
CA LYS A 760 -7.47 -9.78 -15.05
C LYS A 760 -6.25 -9.35 -15.89
N ILE A 761 -5.21 -8.78 -15.28
CA ILE A 761 -4.03 -8.24 -15.98
C ILE A 761 -2.77 -9.14 -15.88
N TRP A 762 -2.97 -10.41 -15.51
CA TRP A 762 -1.96 -11.46 -15.37
C TRP A 762 -1.97 -12.39 -16.60
N SER A 763 -0.84 -13.03 -16.94
CA SER A 763 -0.81 -13.93 -18.12
C SER A 763 -1.77 -15.10 -17.95
N LYS A 764 -2.48 -15.44 -19.03
CA LYS A 764 -3.50 -16.50 -19.07
C LYS A 764 -2.93 -17.91 -18.81
N THR A 765 -1.61 -18.06 -18.89
CA THR A 765 -0.89 -19.29 -18.54
C THR A 765 -0.87 -19.57 -17.03
N LYS A 766 -1.14 -18.56 -16.19
CA LYS A 766 -0.99 -18.61 -14.73
C LYS A 766 -2.35 -18.82 -14.06
N ASN A 767 -2.43 -19.81 -13.16
CA ASN A 767 -3.65 -20.10 -12.40
C ASN A 767 -3.42 -20.07 -10.88
N CYS A 768 -4.43 -19.61 -10.13
CA CYS A 768 -4.48 -19.53 -8.68
C CYS A 768 -4.34 -20.89 -7.98
N ASP A 769 -4.64 -21.99 -8.67
CA ASP A 769 -4.52 -23.34 -8.10
C ASP A 769 -3.07 -23.83 -8.03
N SER A 770 -2.17 -23.29 -8.87
CA SER A 770 -0.73 -23.60 -8.84
C SER A 770 -0.01 -23.15 -7.56
N LEU A 771 -0.56 -22.17 -6.83
CA LEU A 771 0.05 -21.72 -5.57
C LEU A 771 -0.19 -22.75 -4.44
N PRO A 772 0.85 -23.14 -3.68
CA PRO A 772 0.76 -24.17 -2.65
C PRO A 772 -0.16 -23.76 -1.49
N LYS A 773 -1.01 -24.70 -1.06
CA LYS A 773 -2.02 -24.49 -0.02
C LYS A 773 -1.46 -24.65 1.40
N PHE A 774 -0.26 -25.21 1.54
CA PHE A 774 0.45 -25.25 2.82
C PHE A 774 1.99 -25.26 2.66
N LEU A 775 2.69 -24.85 3.72
CA LEU A 775 4.14 -24.75 3.79
C LEU A 775 4.67 -25.55 4.99
N VAL A 776 5.63 -26.46 4.75
CA VAL A 776 6.40 -27.14 5.80
C VAL A 776 7.67 -26.32 6.08
N ILE A 777 7.59 -25.43 7.07
CA ILE A 777 8.57 -24.34 7.27
C ILE A 777 9.85 -24.74 8.00
N GLY A 778 9.90 -25.94 8.61
CA GLY A 778 11.05 -26.43 9.35
C GLY A 778 10.80 -26.61 10.85
N PRO A 779 11.75 -26.21 11.73
CA PRO A 779 13.13 -25.84 11.40
C PRO A 779 13.96 -26.99 10.83
N GLN A 780 15.18 -26.71 10.38
CA GLN A 780 16.14 -27.74 9.98
C GLN A 780 16.38 -28.77 11.09
N LYS A 781 16.61 -30.03 10.68
CA LYS A 781 16.98 -31.20 11.50
C LYS A 781 15.88 -31.89 12.33
N THR A 782 14.62 -31.45 12.24
CA THR A 782 13.54 -31.97 13.11
C THR A 782 12.70 -33.12 12.54
N GLY A 783 12.82 -33.44 11.25
CA GLY A 783 12.07 -34.53 10.59
C GLY A 783 11.46 -34.18 9.23
N THR A 784 11.63 -32.94 8.76
CA THR A 784 10.95 -32.37 7.57
C THR A 784 10.99 -33.23 6.30
N THR A 785 12.10 -33.90 5.97
CA THR A 785 12.16 -34.82 4.81
C THR A 785 11.32 -36.09 5.00
N ALA A 786 11.18 -36.59 6.23
CA ALA A 786 10.29 -37.72 6.51
C ALA A 786 8.84 -37.30 6.29
N LEU A 787 8.45 -36.14 6.85
CA LEU A 787 7.11 -35.58 6.65
C LEU A 787 6.79 -35.35 5.17
N TYR A 788 7.69 -34.72 4.42
CA TYR A 788 7.61 -34.58 2.96
C TYR A 788 7.36 -35.94 2.28
N THR A 789 8.18 -36.94 2.61
CA THR A 789 8.10 -38.26 1.98
C THR A 789 6.78 -38.97 2.29
N PHE A 790 6.24 -38.79 3.50
CA PHE A 790 4.94 -39.35 3.89
C PHE A 790 3.79 -38.61 3.19
N LEU A 791 3.80 -37.28 3.16
CA LEU A 791 2.81 -36.47 2.42
C LEU A 791 2.76 -36.85 0.93
N SER A 792 3.91 -37.07 0.29
CA SER A 792 4.01 -37.51 -1.11
C SER A 792 3.50 -38.94 -1.40
N MET A 793 2.98 -39.67 -0.40
CA MET A 793 2.28 -40.94 -0.63
C MET A 793 0.79 -40.74 -0.94
N HIS A 794 0.25 -39.55 -0.68
CA HIS A 794 -1.16 -39.27 -0.77
C HIS A 794 -1.55 -38.75 -2.17
N GLY A 795 -2.33 -39.52 -2.94
CA GLY A 795 -2.66 -39.17 -4.34
C GLY A 795 -3.27 -37.76 -4.54
N SER A 796 -4.08 -37.28 -3.60
CA SER A 796 -4.63 -35.90 -3.63
C SER A 796 -3.64 -34.77 -3.30
N VAL A 797 -2.37 -35.08 -3.00
CA VAL A 797 -1.33 -34.15 -2.53
C VAL A 797 -0.12 -34.20 -3.45
N ALA A 798 0.32 -33.05 -3.94
CA ALA A 798 1.54 -32.90 -4.73
C ALA A 798 2.53 -31.99 -3.99
N SER A 799 3.83 -32.12 -4.26
CA SER A 799 4.84 -31.17 -3.80
C SER A 799 5.52 -30.49 -4.99
N ASN A 800 6.38 -29.52 -4.71
CA ASN A 800 7.17 -28.85 -5.73
C ASN A 800 8.01 -29.83 -6.57
N ILE A 801 8.26 -29.46 -7.82
CA ILE A 801 9.31 -30.09 -8.63
C ILE A 801 10.66 -29.98 -7.87
N PRO A 802 11.55 -30.99 -7.93
CA PRO A 802 12.86 -30.89 -7.29
C PRO A 802 13.75 -29.82 -7.93
N SER A 803 14.37 -29.00 -7.10
CA SER A 803 15.40 -28.03 -7.51
C SER A 803 16.73 -28.75 -7.77
N PRO A 804 17.48 -28.42 -8.85
CA PRO A 804 18.83 -28.95 -9.06
C PRO A 804 19.84 -28.38 -8.05
N GLU A 805 19.57 -27.20 -7.46
CA GLU A 805 20.44 -26.54 -6.48
C GLU A 805 20.11 -26.98 -5.03
N THR A 806 18.81 -27.16 -4.72
CA THR A 806 18.28 -27.29 -3.35
C THR A 806 17.44 -28.56 -3.12
N PHE A 807 17.43 -29.49 -4.08
CA PHE A 807 16.77 -30.80 -4.03
C PHE A 807 15.27 -30.71 -3.74
N GLU A 808 14.84 -31.25 -2.61
CA GLU A 808 13.45 -31.29 -2.14
C GLU A 808 12.91 -29.91 -1.67
N GLU A 809 13.76 -28.89 -1.55
CA GLU A 809 13.41 -27.54 -1.08
C GLU A 809 13.46 -26.51 -2.20
N VAL A 810 12.51 -25.56 -2.25
CA VAL A 810 12.53 -24.44 -3.24
C VAL A 810 13.31 -23.23 -2.70
N GLN A 811 13.25 -23.00 -1.39
CA GLN A 811 13.92 -21.91 -0.67
C GLN A 811 13.64 -20.52 -1.27
N PHE A 812 12.41 -20.28 -1.73
CA PHE A 812 12.01 -19.03 -2.38
C PHE A 812 11.98 -17.84 -1.43
N PHE A 813 11.25 -17.96 -0.30
CA PHE A 813 11.04 -16.82 0.60
C PHE A 813 12.32 -16.39 1.36
N ASN A 814 13.30 -17.30 1.53
CA ASN A 814 14.56 -17.03 2.23
C ASN A 814 15.70 -16.61 1.28
N GLY A 815 16.18 -15.38 1.39
CA GLY A 815 17.36 -14.91 0.67
C GLY A 815 17.12 -14.67 -0.82
N ASN A 816 18.06 -15.13 -1.66
CA ASN A 816 18.26 -14.60 -3.01
C ASN A 816 17.26 -15.12 -4.07
N ASN A 817 16.67 -16.30 -3.87
CA ASN A 817 15.71 -16.85 -4.84
C ASN A 817 14.44 -16.00 -4.95
N TYR A 818 14.09 -15.26 -3.89
CA TYR A 818 12.94 -14.35 -3.87
C TYR A 818 12.97 -13.28 -4.98
N TYR A 819 14.17 -12.82 -5.36
CA TYR A 819 14.37 -11.80 -6.40
C TYR A 819 14.39 -12.41 -7.83
N ARG A 820 14.23 -13.73 -7.97
CA ARG A 820 14.02 -14.37 -9.28
C ARG A 820 12.61 -14.11 -9.83
N GLY A 821 11.69 -13.59 -9.03
CA GLY A 821 10.32 -13.21 -9.40
C GLY A 821 9.26 -14.22 -8.96
N LEU A 822 7.98 -13.84 -9.02
CA LEU A 822 6.86 -14.76 -8.75
C LEU A 822 6.82 -15.92 -9.75
N ASP A 823 7.07 -15.62 -11.03
CA ASP A 823 7.06 -16.61 -12.12
C ASP A 823 7.99 -17.78 -11.81
N TRP A 824 9.24 -17.50 -11.41
CA TRP A 824 10.22 -18.51 -11.00
C TRP A 824 9.75 -19.40 -9.85
N TYR A 825 8.91 -18.90 -8.94
CA TYR A 825 8.32 -19.71 -7.87
C TYR A 825 7.17 -20.60 -8.38
N MET A 826 6.38 -20.11 -9.33
CA MET A 826 5.28 -20.86 -9.93
C MET A 826 5.76 -21.98 -10.87
N ASP A 827 6.92 -21.83 -11.48
CA ASP A 827 7.58 -22.86 -12.32
C ASP A 827 7.85 -24.18 -11.54
N PHE A 828 7.86 -24.15 -10.20
CA PHE A 828 7.93 -25.35 -9.36
C PHE A 828 6.60 -26.09 -9.18
N PHE A 829 5.49 -25.51 -9.60
CA PHE A 829 4.11 -26.00 -9.42
C PHE A 829 3.28 -25.94 -10.72
N PRO A 830 3.79 -26.36 -11.89
CA PRO A 830 3.08 -26.19 -13.16
C PRO A 830 1.78 -27.00 -13.16
N SER A 831 0.73 -26.45 -13.77
CA SER A 831 -0.63 -27.03 -13.73
C SER A 831 -0.73 -28.43 -14.37
N GLU A 832 0.24 -28.81 -15.19
CA GLU A 832 0.34 -30.13 -15.84
C GLU A 832 1.08 -31.17 -14.98
N SER A 833 1.68 -30.79 -13.84
CA SER A 833 2.32 -31.73 -12.90
C SER A 833 1.32 -32.51 -12.02
N LEU A 834 0.03 -32.24 -12.19
CA LEU A 834 -1.06 -33.13 -11.76
C LEU A 834 -0.88 -34.46 -12.55
N PRO A 835 -0.53 -35.58 -11.91
CA PRO A 835 0.31 -36.59 -12.56
C PRO A 835 -0.41 -37.38 -13.67
N ASN A 836 -0.03 -37.08 -14.92
CA ASN A 836 -0.05 -38.03 -16.03
C ASN A 836 1.02 -39.13 -15.82
N THR A 837 0.96 -39.87 -14.71
CA THR A 837 1.67 -41.15 -14.60
C THR A 837 0.91 -42.20 -15.39
N SER A 838 1.60 -42.92 -16.27
CA SER A 838 1.03 -43.87 -17.23
C SER A 838 0.48 -45.15 -16.58
N SER A 839 -0.67 -45.02 -15.92
CA SER A 839 -1.52 -46.09 -15.38
C SER A 839 -2.94 -45.88 -15.91
N PRO A 840 -3.58 -46.89 -16.55
CA PRO A 840 -4.85 -46.66 -17.25
C PRO A 840 -6.05 -46.56 -16.30
N MET A 841 -6.67 -45.37 -16.29
CA MET A 841 -8.07 -45.09 -15.89
C MET A 841 -8.43 -45.23 -14.39
N PRO A 842 -9.57 -44.65 -13.91
CA PRO A 842 -10.58 -43.90 -14.67
C PRO A 842 -10.71 -42.40 -14.34
N THR A 843 -11.27 -41.68 -15.30
CA THR A 843 -11.64 -40.26 -15.20
C THR A 843 -12.81 -40.00 -14.24
N SER A 844 -12.53 -39.84 -12.95
CA SER A 844 -13.29 -38.90 -12.10
C SER A 844 -12.46 -38.44 -10.90
N VAL A 845 -12.55 -37.15 -10.55
CA VAL A 845 -11.99 -36.56 -9.31
C VAL A 845 -10.45 -36.67 -9.13
N GLY A 846 -9.69 -37.00 -10.19
CA GLY A 846 -8.29 -37.47 -10.11
C GLY A 846 -7.13 -36.45 -10.03
N SER A 847 -7.37 -35.16 -9.78
CA SER A 847 -6.28 -34.16 -9.67
C SER A 847 -5.84 -33.92 -8.22
N PRO A 848 -4.53 -33.85 -7.91
CA PRO A 848 -4.03 -33.32 -6.64
C PRO A 848 -4.62 -31.94 -6.31
N ARG A 849 -5.41 -31.86 -5.24
CA ARG A 849 -6.08 -30.62 -4.80
C ARG A 849 -5.20 -29.76 -3.89
N PHE A 850 -4.12 -30.33 -3.36
CA PHE A 850 -3.26 -29.68 -2.37
C PHE A 850 -1.80 -29.78 -2.79
N MET A 851 -1.28 -28.71 -3.39
CA MET A 851 0.16 -28.55 -3.54
C MET A 851 0.78 -27.99 -2.26
N PHE A 852 2.00 -28.43 -1.94
CA PHE A 852 2.75 -27.93 -0.79
C PHE A 852 4.24 -27.75 -1.08
N GLU A 853 4.84 -26.79 -0.39
CA GLU A 853 6.29 -26.60 -0.39
C GLU A 853 6.89 -27.04 0.95
N LYS A 854 8.15 -27.45 0.94
CA LYS A 854 8.93 -27.72 2.15
C LYS A 854 10.29 -27.02 2.00
N SER A 855 10.55 -26.03 2.84
CA SER A 855 11.88 -25.45 3.02
C SER A 855 12.15 -25.25 4.49
N ALA A 856 13.05 -26.05 5.05
CA ALA A 856 13.28 -26.06 6.49
C ALA A 856 14.05 -24.82 7.01
N THR A 857 14.50 -23.96 6.08
CA THR A 857 15.10 -22.63 6.24
C THR A 857 14.09 -21.50 6.44
N TYR A 858 12.79 -21.76 6.30
CA TYR A 858 11.76 -20.73 6.47
C TYR A 858 11.49 -20.38 7.94
N PHE A 859 11.61 -21.35 8.86
CA PHE A 859 11.22 -21.21 10.26
C PHE A 859 11.86 -20.00 10.97
N ASP A 860 13.18 -19.86 10.87
CA ASP A 860 13.98 -18.82 11.54
C ASP A 860 14.35 -17.62 10.65
N GLY A 861 13.82 -17.55 9.43
CA GLY A 861 14.07 -16.45 8.50
C GLY A 861 13.25 -15.20 8.82
N GLU A 862 13.87 -14.13 9.30
CA GLU A 862 13.21 -12.90 9.78
C GLU A 862 12.20 -12.28 8.79
N ALA A 863 12.56 -12.17 7.50
CA ALA A 863 11.68 -11.65 6.46
C ALA A 863 10.65 -12.66 5.93
N VAL A 864 10.78 -13.95 6.27
CA VAL A 864 10.01 -15.04 5.65
C VAL A 864 8.52 -14.99 6.00
N PRO A 865 8.09 -14.80 7.27
CA PRO A 865 6.66 -14.66 7.59
C PRO A 865 5.95 -13.57 6.78
N LYS A 866 6.59 -12.39 6.63
CA LYS A 866 6.07 -11.27 5.83
C LYS A 866 5.94 -11.65 4.35
N ARG A 867 7.00 -12.19 3.76
CA ARG A 867 7.06 -12.55 2.32
C ARG A 867 6.11 -13.71 1.99
N ALA A 868 6.00 -14.70 2.88
CA ALA A 868 5.07 -15.82 2.75
C ALA A 868 3.61 -15.38 2.90
N HIS A 869 3.28 -14.58 3.91
CA HIS A 869 1.91 -14.09 4.11
C HIS A 869 1.43 -13.18 2.98
N ALA A 870 2.31 -12.38 2.38
CA ALA A 870 1.93 -11.55 1.23
C ALA A 870 1.45 -12.39 0.03
N LEU A 871 2.19 -13.45 -0.33
CA LEU A 871 1.86 -14.29 -1.48
C LEU A 871 0.83 -15.39 -1.16
N LEU A 872 0.82 -15.88 0.08
CA LEU A 872 0.07 -17.07 0.51
C LEU A 872 -0.65 -16.81 1.86
N PRO A 873 -1.51 -15.77 1.97
CA PRO A 873 -2.14 -15.38 3.23
C PRO A 873 -3.04 -16.49 3.81
N HIS A 874 -3.61 -17.33 2.94
CA HIS A 874 -4.51 -18.42 3.32
C HIS A 874 -3.84 -19.78 3.51
N ALA A 875 -2.52 -19.88 3.31
CA ALA A 875 -1.81 -21.16 3.46
C ALA A 875 -1.82 -21.66 4.91
N LYS A 876 -1.78 -22.99 5.09
CA LYS A 876 -1.47 -23.60 6.37
C LYS A 876 0.05 -23.65 6.59
N ILE A 877 0.49 -23.38 7.82
CA ILE A 877 1.88 -23.39 8.24
C ILE A 877 2.12 -24.61 9.13
N VAL A 878 3.08 -25.45 8.74
CA VAL A 878 3.38 -26.72 9.40
C VAL A 878 4.84 -26.70 9.87
N THR A 879 5.06 -26.90 11.16
CA THR A 879 6.38 -26.91 11.79
C THR A 879 6.56 -28.15 12.66
N ILE A 880 7.78 -28.67 12.77
CA ILE A 880 8.10 -29.90 13.52
C ILE A 880 9.15 -29.57 14.58
N LEU A 881 8.88 -29.83 15.86
CA LEU A 881 9.77 -29.47 16.97
C LEU A 881 10.27 -30.72 17.72
N ILE A 882 11.56 -30.72 18.04
CA ILE A 882 12.24 -31.68 18.93
C ILE A 882 13.08 -30.90 19.95
N SER A 883 13.57 -31.54 21.02
CA SER A 883 14.49 -30.91 21.98
C SER A 883 15.57 -30.07 21.27
N PRO A 884 15.69 -28.76 21.58
CA PRO A 884 16.55 -27.85 20.81
C PRO A 884 18.04 -28.21 20.95
N ALA A 885 18.43 -28.89 22.03
CA ALA A 885 19.77 -29.46 22.18
C ALA A 885 20.02 -30.61 21.17
N LYS A 886 19.07 -31.56 21.04
CA LYS A 886 19.12 -32.62 20.02
C LYS A 886 19.17 -32.01 18.60
N ARG A 887 18.40 -30.95 18.33
CA ARG A 887 18.41 -30.23 17.04
C ARG A 887 19.79 -29.61 16.76
N ALA A 888 20.34 -28.86 17.71
CA ALA A 888 21.63 -28.17 17.58
C ALA A 888 22.79 -29.16 17.32
N TYR A 889 22.80 -30.30 18.03
CA TYR A 889 23.78 -31.36 17.82
C TYR A 889 23.63 -32.06 16.47
N SER A 890 22.39 -32.33 16.04
CA SER A 890 22.12 -32.89 14.71
C SER A 890 22.50 -31.93 13.57
N TRP A 891 22.50 -30.60 13.81
CA TRP A 891 23.03 -29.62 12.86
C TRP A 891 24.57 -29.65 12.81
N TYR A 892 25.25 -29.69 13.96
CA TYR A 892 26.71 -29.84 14.00
C TYR A 892 27.18 -31.12 13.28
N GLN A 893 26.58 -32.28 13.58
CA GLN A 893 26.90 -33.54 12.90
C GLN A 893 26.48 -33.55 11.41
N HIS A 894 25.54 -32.69 11.01
CA HIS A 894 25.23 -32.47 9.59
C HIS A 894 26.37 -31.75 8.88
N GLN A 895 26.90 -30.69 9.47
CA GLN A 895 27.99 -29.90 8.88
C GLN A 895 29.27 -30.73 8.73
N ARG A 896 29.63 -31.52 9.76
CA ARG A 896 30.75 -32.48 9.68
C ARG A 896 30.62 -33.45 8.51
N ALA A 897 29.42 -34.02 8.34
CA ALA A 897 29.11 -34.95 7.27
C ALA A 897 28.95 -34.30 5.87
N HIS A 898 29.25 -33.00 5.73
CA HIS A 898 29.44 -32.29 4.45
C HIS A 898 30.82 -31.62 4.36
N GLY A 899 31.78 -31.99 5.22
CA GLY A 899 33.15 -31.48 5.15
C GLY A 899 33.36 -30.06 5.71
N ASP A 900 32.40 -29.50 6.46
CA ASP A 900 32.54 -28.16 7.08
C ASP A 900 33.79 -28.12 7.97
N ILE A 901 34.79 -27.32 7.55
CA ILE A 901 36.13 -27.25 8.15
C ILE A 901 36.04 -26.88 9.64
N ILE A 902 35.14 -25.98 10.00
CA ILE A 902 34.95 -25.55 11.39
C ILE A 902 34.32 -26.67 12.20
N ALA A 903 33.28 -27.32 11.68
CA ALA A 903 32.62 -28.41 12.38
C ALA A 903 33.54 -29.64 12.56
N ASN A 904 34.53 -29.83 11.68
CA ASN A 904 35.50 -30.92 11.79
C ASN A 904 36.69 -30.59 12.70
N ASN A 905 37.13 -29.33 12.74
CA ASN A 905 38.28 -28.91 13.56
C ASN A 905 37.93 -28.58 15.02
N TYR A 906 36.67 -28.26 15.33
CA TYR A 906 36.20 -27.93 16.67
C TYR A 906 35.17 -28.95 17.18
N SER A 907 35.32 -29.41 18.43
CA SER A 907 34.32 -30.25 19.08
C SER A 907 33.00 -29.51 19.28
N PHE A 908 31.89 -30.23 19.43
CA PHE A 908 30.57 -29.62 19.63
C PHE A 908 30.54 -28.67 20.83
N TYR A 909 31.17 -29.07 21.95
CA TYR A 909 31.31 -28.24 23.15
C TYR A 909 32.04 -26.92 22.85
N GLN A 910 33.14 -26.95 22.11
CA GLN A 910 33.86 -25.73 21.69
C GLN A 910 33.03 -24.86 20.74
N VAL A 911 32.22 -25.45 19.85
CA VAL A 911 31.30 -24.72 18.98
C VAL A 911 30.24 -23.98 19.79
N ILE A 912 29.57 -24.64 20.74
CA ILE A 912 28.48 -24.03 21.52
C ILE A 912 28.97 -23.06 22.61
N THR A 913 30.22 -23.21 23.10
CA THR A 913 30.84 -22.31 24.09
C THR A 913 31.63 -21.15 23.47
N ALA A 914 31.81 -21.11 22.14
CA ALA A 914 32.59 -20.08 21.46
C ALA A 914 32.09 -18.66 21.83
N SER A 915 33.01 -17.81 22.31
CA SER A 915 32.74 -16.44 22.73
C SER A 915 32.44 -15.50 21.54
N ASP A 916 31.90 -14.31 21.80
CA ASP A 916 31.69 -13.31 20.74
C ASP A 916 32.99 -12.68 20.22
N SER A 917 34.12 -12.90 20.89
CA SER A 917 35.47 -12.64 20.40
C SER A 917 36.04 -13.73 19.47
N ALA A 918 35.41 -14.92 19.39
CA ALA A 918 35.90 -16.03 18.59
C ALA A 918 35.90 -15.75 17.06
N PRO A 919 36.62 -16.52 16.24
CA PRO A 919 36.65 -16.37 14.78
C PRO A 919 35.26 -16.39 14.15
N ARG A 920 35.03 -15.56 13.12
CA ARG A 920 33.71 -15.36 12.51
C ARG A 920 33.03 -16.68 12.12
N ALA A 921 33.72 -17.56 11.40
CA ALA A 921 33.14 -18.83 10.94
C ALA A 921 32.73 -19.77 12.10
N LEU A 922 33.42 -19.71 13.24
CA LEU A 922 33.05 -20.46 14.45
C LEU A 922 31.80 -19.87 15.12
N LYS A 923 31.69 -18.54 15.20
CA LYS A 923 30.47 -17.86 15.66
C LYS A 923 29.29 -18.11 14.71
N ASP A 924 29.51 -18.13 13.41
CA ASP A 924 28.48 -18.40 12.40
C ASP A 924 28.03 -19.88 12.44
N LEU A 925 28.90 -20.83 12.80
CA LEU A 925 28.49 -22.21 13.10
C LEU A 925 27.72 -22.31 14.43
N ARG A 926 28.23 -21.70 15.52
CA ARG A 926 27.55 -21.58 16.82
C ARG A 926 26.14 -21.04 16.67
N ASN A 927 25.98 -19.94 15.93
CA ASN A 927 24.71 -19.26 15.74
C ASN A 927 23.71 -20.12 14.94
N ARG A 928 24.16 -20.83 13.88
CA ARG A 928 23.31 -21.80 13.13
C ARG A 928 22.94 -23.04 13.96
N CYS A 929 23.82 -23.50 14.84
CA CYS A 929 23.48 -24.51 15.85
C CYS A 929 22.39 -23.98 16.81
N LEU A 930 22.60 -22.82 17.43
CA LEU A 930 21.83 -22.39 18.60
C LEU A 930 20.55 -21.60 18.30
N ASN A 931 20.59 -20.61 17.41
CA ASN A 931 19.48 -19.65 17.25
C ASN A 931 18.18 -20.26 16.71
N PRO A 932 18.17 -21.22 15.77
CA PRO A 932 16.92 -21.81 15.30
C PRO A 932 16.26 -22.77 16.32
N GLY A 933 16.94 -23.04 17.45
CA GLY A 933 16.36 -23.72 18.62
C GLY A 933 15.52 -22.80 19.53
N LYS A 934 15.50 -21.47 19.29
CA LYS A 934 14.74 -20.50 20.08
C LYS A 934 13.26 -20.47 19.69
N TYR A 935 12.60 -21.64 19.70
CA TYR A 935 11.35 -21.87 18.98
C TYR A 935 10.23 -20.85 19.29
N ALA A 936 10.06 -20.43 20.55
CA ALA A 936 9.02 -19.47 20.93
C ALA A 936 9.14 -18.13 20.17
N GLN A 937 10.35 -17.59 20.03
CA GLN A 937 10.62 -16.33 19.32
C GLN A 937 10.21 -16.42 17.85
N HIS A 938 10.64 -17.49 17.18
CA HIS A 938 10.35 -17.71 15.76
C HIS A 938 8.85 -17.95 15.52
N LEU A 939 8.19 -18.72 16.39
CA LEU A 939 6.73 -18.92 16.34
C LEU A 939 5.97 -17.61 16.54
N GLU A 940 6.43 -16.71 17.43
CA GLU A 940 5.83 -15.37 17.59
C GLU A 940 6.01 -14.51 16.33
N HIS A 941 7.12 -14.63 15.60
CA HIS A 941 7.28 -13.96 14.30
C HIS A 941 6.29 -14.50 13.24
N TRP A 942 6.02 -15.81 13.21
CA TRP A 942 5.01 -16.39 12.32
C TRP A 942 3.59 -15.98 12.72
N LEU A 943 3.29 -15.95 14.03
CA LEU A 943 1.99 -15.55 14.59
C LEU A 943 1.69 -14.04 14.49
N ALA A 944 2.68 -13.22 14.15
CA ALA A 944 2.48 -11.81 13.81
C ALA A 944 1.82 -11.61 12.42
N TYR A 945 1.78 -12.66 11.59
CA TYR A 945 1.18 -12.63 10.25
C TYR A 945 0.08 -13.68 10.09
N TYR A 946 0.32 -14.92 10.53
CA TYR A 946 -0.65 -16.02 10.42
C TYR A 946 -1.44 -16.21 11.71
N PRO A 947 -2.79 -16.32 11.66
CA PRO A 947 -3.59 -16.62 12.84
C PRO A 947 -3.28 -18.03 13.36
N ALA A 948 -3.46 -18.25 14.67
CA ALA A 948 -3.16 -19.53 15.32
C ALA A 948 -3.82 -20.74 14.65
N GLN A 949 -5.02 -20.57 14.09
CA GLN A 949 -5.78 -21.60 13.37
C GLN A 949 -5.18 -21.98 12.00
N GLN A 950 -4.18 -21.24 11.52
CA GLN A 950 -3.36 -21.59 10.35
C GLN A 950 -2.02 -22.22 10.69
N LEU A 951 -1.65 -22.34 11.98
CA LEU A 951 -0.41 -22.95 12.45
C LEU A 951 -0.66 -24.35 13.05
N HIS A 952 0.16 -25.34 12.69
CA HIS A 952 0.18 -26.66 13.31
C HIS A 952 1.62 -27.08 13.66
N ILE A 953 1.78 -27.59 14.89
CA ILE A 953 3.07 -27.85 15.54
C ILE A 953 3.15 -29.34 15.85
N ILE A 954 3.96 -30.06 15.08
CA ILE A 954 4.19 -31.50 15.21
C ILE A 954 5.29 -31.75 16.26
N ASP A 955 5.06 -32.69 17.18
CA ASP A 955 6.12 -33.28 17.99
C ASP A 955 6.96 -34.23 17.11
N GLY A 956 8.22 -33.86 16.85
CA GLY A 956 9.12 -34.66 16.03
C GLY A 956 9.56 -35.98 16.65
N GLU A 957 9.40 -36.17 17.97
CA GLU A 957 9.56 -37.48 18.60
C GLU A 957 8.34 -38.37 18.31
N GLN A 958 7.12 -37.82 18.26
CA GLN A 958 5.94 -38.56 17.79
C GLN A 958 6.03 -38.88 16.30
N LEU A 959 6.48 -37.95 15.45
CA LEU A 959 6.74 -38.25 14.03
C LEU A 959 7.80 -39.36 13.82
N ARG A 960 8.68 -39.59 14.80
CA ARG A 960 9.69 -40.66 14.78
C ARG A 960 9.15 -42.01 15.29
N LEU A 961 8.30 -41.99 16.30
CA LEU A 961 7.85 -43.18 17.05
C LEU A 961 6.45 -43.67 16.66
N ASN A 962 5.55 -42.76 16.30
CA ASN A 962 4.18 -43.01 15.85
C ASN A 962 3.79 -42.01 14.73
N PRO A 963 4.36 -42.17 13.52
CA PRO A 963 4.06 -41.27 12.41
C PRO A 963 2.60 -41.38 11.92
N ILE A 964 1.93 -42.51 12.13
CA ILE A 964 0.58 -42.77 11.61
C ILE A 964 -0.41 -41.78 12.22
N ASP A 965 -0.43 -41.63 13.55
CA ASP A 965 -1.32 -40.67 14.21
C ASP A 965 -0.97 -39.21 13.90
N VAL A 966 0.32 -38.88 13.77
CA VAL A 966 0.78 -37.54 13.35
C VAL A 966 0.29 -37.21 11.94
N MET A 967 0.37 -38.15 11.00
CA MET A 967 -0.17 -37.96 9.65
C MET A 967 -1.70 -37.86 9.66
N ASN A 968 -2.39 -38.64 10.50
CA ASN A 968 -3.84 -38.57 10.65
C ASN A 968 -4.32 -37.23 11.25
N GLU A 969 -3.60 -36.66 12.22
CA GLU A 969 -3.88 -35.31 12.73
C GLU A 969 -3.63 -34.25 11.65
N LEU A 970 -2.50 -34.34 10.94
CA LEU A 970 -2.15 -33.39 9.88
C LEU A 970 -3.17 -33.40 8.72
N GLN A 971 -3.67 -34.57 8.31
CA GLN A 971 -4.74 -34.70 7.32
C GLN A 971 -6.01 -33.96 7.74
N ARG A 972 -6.41 -34.04 9.02
CA ARG A 972 -7.56 -33.32 9.57
C ARG A 972 -7.32 -31.81 9.60
N PHE A 973 -6.12 -31.37 9.94
CA PHE A 973 -5.75 -29.94 10.00
C PHE A 973 -5.70 -29.26 8.63
N ILE A 974 -5.12 -29.93 7.63
CA ILE A 974 -5.07 -29.45 6.23
C ILE A 974 -6.45 -29.63 5.55
N LYS A 975 -7.29 -30.52 6.07
CA LYS A 975 -8.60 -30.93 5.52
C LYS A 975 -8.49 -31.69 4.19
N ILE A 976 -7.49 -32.57 4.10
CA ILE A 976 -7.31 -33.47 2.95
C ILE A 976 -8.46 -34.48 2.93
N GLN A 977 -9.03 -34.71 1.73
CA GLN A 977 -10.11 -35.68 1.48
C GLN A 977 -9.92 -36.37 0.11
N PRO A 978 -10.21 -37.69 -0.01
CA PRO A 978 -10.36 -38.63 1.11
C PRO A 978 -9.07 -38.69 1.95
N GLN A 979 -9.11 -39.31 3.13
CA GLN A 979 -7.91 -39.51 3.95
C GLN A 979 -7.22 -40.83 3.57
N LEU A 980 -5.89 -40.79 3.45
CA LEU A 980 -5.06 -41.99 3.33
C LEU A 980 -4.86 -42.63 4.71
N ASP A 981 -5.11 -43.93 4.81
CA ASP A 981 -4.64 -44.71 5.96
C ASP A 981 -3.14 -44.98 5.84
N TYR A 982 -2.35 -44.35 6.71
CA TYR A 982 -0.90 -44.54 6.75
C TYR A 982 -0.47 -45.88 7.38
N SER A 983 -1.37 -46.61 8.05
CA SER A 983 -1.06 -47.89 8.71
C SER A 983 -0.61 -48.96 7.72
N ASN A 984 -1.24 -48.99 6.54
CA ASN A 984 -0.86 -49.89 5.45
C ASN A 984 0.35 -49.38 4.62
N HIS A 985 0.74 -48.12 4.77
CA HIS A 985 1.76 -47.46 3.93
C HIS A 985 3.09 -47.20 4.65
N LEU A 986 3.12 -47.21 5.99
CA LEU A 986 4.32 -46.99 6.81
C LEU A 986 4.64 -48.20 7.68
N ARG A 987 5.89 -48.65 7.64
CA ARG A 987 6.37 -49.78 8.45
C ARG A 987 7.68 -49.43 9.15
N TYR A 988 7.82 -49.82 10.42
CA TYR A 988 9.08 -49.67 11.14
C TYR A 988 10.13 -50.64 10.59
N ASP A 989 11.31 -50.13 10.23
CA ASP A 989 12.43 -50.94 9.77
C ASP A 989 13.51 -51.00 10.85
N VAL A 990 13.70 -52.19 11.43
CA VAL A 990 14.62 -52.44 12.56
C VAL A 990 16.08 -52.17 12.20
N LYS A 991 16.48 -52.40 10.93
CA LYS A 991 17.86 -52.13 10.48
C LYS A 991 18.11 -50.65 10.25
N LYS A 992 17.08 -49.90 9.82
CA LYS A 992 17.15 -48.44 9.67
C LYS A 992 17.01 -47.72 11.02
N GLY A 993 16.23 -48.25 11.95
CA GLY A 993 15.85 -47.61 13.22
C GLY A 993 14.73 -46.57 13.11
N PHE A 994 14.00 -46.54 11.99
CA PHE A 994 12.96 -45.56 11.67
C PHE A 994 11.82 -46.19 10.85
N TYR A 995 10.67 -45.51 10.79
CA TYR A 995 9.62 -45.84 9.82
C TYR A 995 10.05 -45.54 8.38
N CYS A 996 9.63 -46.42 7.48
CA CYS A 996 9.90 -46.40 6.04
C CYS A 996 8.61 -46.65 5.25
N GLN A 997 8.60 -46.31 3.97
CA GLN A 997 7.48 -46.62 3.08
C GLN A 997 7.37 -48.14 2.87
N ALA A 998 6.21 -48.73 3.12
CA ALA A 998 5.90 -50.08 2.67
C ALA A 998 5.70 -50.08 1.15
N VAL A 999 6.37 -50.97 0.42
CA VAL A 999 6.25 -51.09 -1.05
C VAL A 999 5.79 -52.49 -1.46
N SER A 1000 6.08 -53.50 -0.64
CA SER A 1000 5.41 -54.81 -0.65
C SER A 1000 5.59 -55.46 0.73
N GLU A 1001 4.94 -56.60 0.97
CA GLU A 1001 5.03 -57.33 2.25
C GLU A 1001 6.44 -57.57 2.77
N LYS A 1002 7.43 -57.66 1.86
CA LYS A 1002 8.84 -57.96 2.18
C LYS A 1002 9.81 -56.82 1.79
N ARG A 1003 9.32 -55.67 1.32
CA ARG A 1003 10.17 -54.56 0.83
C ARG A 1003 9.76 -53.19 1.38
N ASN A 1004 10.65 -52.62 2.18
CA ASN A 1004 10.59 -51.24 2.66
C ASN A 1004 11.42 -50.31 1.75
N LYS A 1005 10.95 -49.09 1.50
CA LYS A 1005 11.72 -47.99 0.89
C LYS A 1005 11.99 -46.93 1.97
N CYS A 1006 13.19 -47.01 2.54
CA CYS A 1006 13.65 -46.11 3.60
C CYS A 1006 14.30 -44.83 3.06
N LEU A 1007 14.32 -43.78 3.89
CA LEU A 1007 15.08 -42.57 3.60
C LEU A 1007 16.59 -42.85 3.47
N GLY A 1008 17.26 -42.17 2.54
CA GLY A 1008 18.67 -42.36 2.22
C GLY A 1008 19.64 -42.14 3.40
N LYS A 1009 20.92 -42.53 3.20
CA LYS A 1009 21.97 -42.52 4.24
C LYS A 1009 22.17 -41.16 4.94
N SER A 1010 21.80 -40.05 4.29
CA SER A 1010 21.90 -38.69 4.85
C SER A 1010 20.82 -38.34 5.89
N LYS A 1011 19.72 -39.12 5.97
CA LYS A 1011 18.61 -38.91 6.92
C LYS A 1011 18.62 -40.06 7.94
N GLY A 1012 18.60 -39.76 9.24
CA GLY A 1012 18.85 -40.77 10.29
C GLY A 1012 20.29 -41.29 10.30
N ARG A 1013 21.28 -40.38 10.28
CA ARG A 1013 22.70 -40.73 10.42
C ARG A 1013 22.97 -41.29 11.82
N GLN A 1014 23.74 -42.37 11.92
CA GLN A 1014 24.35 -42.79 13.18
C GLN A 1014 25.56 -41.89 13.47
N TYR A 1015 25.69 -41.44 14.72
CA TYR A 1015 26.81 -40.68 15.24
C TYR A 1015 26.88 -40.86 16.77
N PRO A 1016 28.02 -40.60 17.44
CA PRO A 1016 28.14 -40.71 18.89
C PRO A 1016 27.08 -39.88 19.63
N ALA A 1017 26.71 -40.31 20.84
CA ALA A 1017 25.86 -39.52 21.73
C ALA A 1017 26.46 -38.12 21.98
N MET A 1018 25.61 -37.14 22.26
CA MET A 1018 26.06 -35.83 22.74
C MET A 1018 26.67 -35.99 24.13
N ASP A 1019 27.81 -35.35 24.38
CA ASP A 1019 28.47 -35.43 25.68
C ASP A 1019 27.64 -34.71 26.78
N GLU A 1020 27.76 -35.20 28.01
CA GLU A 1020 26.94 -34.73 29.13
C GLU A 1020 27.20 -33.24 29.49
N ARG A 1021 28.41 -32.74 29.24
CA ARG A 1021 28.77 -31.34 29.50
C ARG A 1021 28.09 -30.41 28.49
N SER A 1022 28.07 -30.78 27.21
CA SER A 1022 27.24 -30.11 26.19
C SER A 1022 25.75 -30.21 26.49
N ALA A 1023 25.26 -31.38 26.93
CA ALA A 1023 23.85 -31.58 27.26
C ALA A 1023 23.37 -30.63 28.37
N LYS A 1024 24.04 -30.64 29.52
CA LYS A 1024 23.72 -29.80 30.68
C LYS A 1024 23.87 -28.31 30.38
N LEU A 1025 24.84 -27.92 29.54
CA LEU A 1025 25.00 -26.54 29.08
C LEU A 1025 23.83 -26.09 28.20
N LEU A 1026 23.44 -26.89 27.20
CA LEU A 1026 22.34 -26.53 26.30
C LEU A 1026 20.99 -26.53 27.00
N GLN A 1027 20.77 -27.42 27.97
CA GLN A 1027 19.58 -27.39 28.80
C GLN A 1027 19.44 -26.07 29.56
N ARG A 1028 20.51 -25.62 30.24
CA ARG A 1028 20.54 -24.31 30.93
C ARG A 1028 20.35 -23.13 29.96
N TYR A 1029 20.97 -23.18 28.79
CA TYR A 1029 20.82 -22.16 27.74
C TYR A 1029 19.38 -22.07 27.19
N TYR A 1030 18.71 -23.21 26.98
CA TYR A 1030 17.36 -23.25 26.45
C TYR A 1030 16.25 -23.15 27.50
N LEU A 1031 16.54 -23.27 28.80
CA LEU A 1031 15.55 -23.25 29.89
C LEU A 1031 14.51 -22.13 29.74
N ASN A 1032 14.96 -20.87 29.65
CA ASN A 1032 14.08 -19.71 29.47
C ASN A 1032 13.28 -19.75 28.16
N HIS A 1033 13.88 -20.24 27.07
CA HIS A 1033 13.22 -20.39 25.77
C HIS A 1033 12.16 -21.52 25.78
N ASN A 1034 12.43 -22.63 26.49
CA ASN A 1034 11.50 -23.74 26.69
C ASN A 1034 10.34 -23.33 27.62
N THR A 1035 10.60 -22.56 28.68
CA THR A 1035 9.54 -21.97 29.52
C THR A 1035 8.66 -20.99 28.73
N ALA A 1036 9.25 -20.16 27.86
CA ALA A 1036 8.49 -19.30 26.95
C ALA A 1036 7.65 -20.12 25.96
N LEU A 1037 8.20 -21.20 25.40
CA LEU A 1037 7.48 -22.11 24.51
C LEU A 1037 6.30 -22.79 25.20
N VAL A 1038 6.44 -23.23 26.45
CA VAL A 1038 5.31 -23.79 27.23
C VAL A 1038 4.21 -22.74 27.47
N LYS A 1039 4.56 -21.48 27.74
CA LYS A 1039 3.58 -20.38 27.84
C LYS A 1039 2.86 -20.14 26.50
N LEU A 1040 3.60 -20.15 25.39
CA LEU A 1040 3.05 -19.98 24.04
C LEU A 1040 2.12 -21.13 23.63
N LEU A 1041 2.54 -22.38 23.80
CA LEU A 1041 1.72 -23.56 23.48
C LEU A 1041 0.41 -23.60 24.30
N LYS A 1042 0.46 -23.22 25.59
CA LYS A 1042 -0.75 -23.04 26.41
C LYS A 1042 -1.66 -21.94 25.87
N LYS A 1043 -1.11 -20.79 25.45
CA LYS A 1043 -1.86 -19.67 24.82
C LYS A 1043 -2.49 -20.06 23.48
N LEU A 1044 -1.83 -20.92 22.70
CA LEU A 1044 -2.34 -21.46 21.43
C LEU A 1044 -3.42 -22.55 21.61
N GLY A 1045 -3.70 -22.98 22.85
CA GLY A 1045 -4.67 -24.02 23.15
C GLY A 1045 -4.21 -25.44 22.82
N SER A 1046 -2.91 -25.65 22.53
CA SER A 1046 -2.35 -26.95 22.17
C SER A 1046 -2.44 -27.95 23.34
N ARG A 1047 -2.91 -29.16 23.07
CA ARG A 1047 -3.04 -30.27 24.04
C ARG A 1047 -2.53 -31.55 23.36
N PRO A 1048 -1.44 -32.20 23.82
CA PRO A 1048 -0.64 -31.93 25.02
C PRO A 1048 0.62 -31.09 24.75
N ILE A 1049 1.37 -30.78 25.82
CA ILE A 1049 2.76 -30.32 25.73
C ILE A 1049 3.64 -31.53 25.31
N PRO A 1050 4.54 -31.39 24.30
CA PRO A 1050 5.47 -32.45 23.87
C PRO A 1050 6.25 -33.08 25.02
N GLN A 1051 6.47 -34.39 24.99
CA GLN A 1051 7.10 -35.07 26.13
C GLN A 1051 8.55 -34.60 26.34
N TRP A 1052 9.33 -34.46 25.26
CA TRP A 1052 10.70 -33.93 25.33
C TRP A 1052 10.78 -32.54 25.98
N LEU A 1053 9.73 -31.73 25.85
CA LEU A 1053 9.66 -30.38 26.44
C LEU A 1053 9.33 -30.41 27.93
N LYS A 1054 8.69 -31.48 28.42
CA LYS A 1054 8.58 -31.76 29.86
C LYS A 1054 9.92 -32.27 30.39
N ASP A 1055 10.56 -33.21 29.69
CA ASP A 1055 11.81 -33.84 30.11
C ASP A 1055 12.97 -32.83 30.21
N ASP A 1056 13.10 -31.94 29.20
CA ASP A 1056 14.08 -30.83 29.18
C ASP A 1056 13.85 -29.82 30.32
N LEU A 1057 12.64 -29.77 30.91
CA LEU A 1057 12.28 -28.85 32.00
C LEU A 1057 12.31 -29.51 33.39
N SER A 1058 11.93 -30.78 33.51
CA SER A 1058 11.88 -31.51 34.80
C SER A 1058 13.26 -31.87 35.34
N THR A 1059 14.25 -31.98 34.46
CA THR A 1059 15.67 -32.20 34.83
C THR A 1059 16.46 -30.87 34.96
N GLY A 1060 15.75 -29.73 34.99
CA GLY A 1060 16.32 -28.39 35.13
C GLY A 1060 16.31 -27.81 36.56
N THR A 1061 15.78 -28.56 37.53
CA THR A 1061 15.86 -28.30 38.99
C THR A 1061 16.88 -29.21 39.63
#